data_AF-A0A5P9C8V6-F1
#
_entry.id   AF-A0A5P9C8V6-F1
#
_cell.length_a   1.000
_cell.length_b   1.000
_cell.length_c   1.000
_cell.angle_alpha   90.00
_cell.angle_beta   90.00
_cell.angle_gamma   90.00
#
_symmetry.space_group_name_H-M   'P 1'
#
loop_
_entity.id
_entity.type
_entity.pdbx_description
1 polymer ?
#
loop_
_entity_poly.entity_id
_entity_poly.type
_entity_poly.pdbx_seq_one_letter_code
_entity_poly.pdbx_strand_id
1 'polypeptide(L)'
;MFDEKDFAVAQFWKMLKKRVASRERSDDRMMDKALLQMLFIVALDQGLLSISAEKPIQFRRLLNVEHDHVFDRQWRDICTELIGILDLPPQSEFFGSIIDRAFFTEAFEAIDGKLPRSPSELLRLFDYLFFTSAAADLGASSRYLSMVARFSSMLASRAYRRVEAFALTGEFLSLNPSGVPDIPPRWSPTIVRFIKGWEFELRLRMAFLHANTEQLAEKAYDTVELLSGDFVLIDAPRKMSSRASGTFQQLRSASAAESSVQMLEVLLSRNHFLEGVVMTRGPERSTTKHEVKKLREWLVESKMLVAVIDFPSGSRNTTISHSAWVLRAHPTAPRETVLMADMRALLPANHRGGWTALGEFAARLVLSWEGDQADTEWLQLEQTNSSDKRLLNIYLREFGDGYRDVPGLCVSVSRQQLLANHSRLLARDYLVSQKKRIWASGLDNAAITQLLASKRQLREPIYVIGNNGEGKSLLLREIAELSIDQGRKTIGLAFGFSDRFSHLAQKNKENSFFRYEGIRNANSTASGKKIALDMGKKMFDLHCDPHRLAAFSMGLELLDFRARRYLVPFTSEWDDQDADLLVSSTVLLSDLAKENIDLVEPSALASMQPALGRMSARSEVTPFSELSSGEQQMLALLVKLAVSATPNALILIDEPEISLHVSWQRLLPVLLSRMCEHFKCDMVVATHSPLLVTSALTTSNHCFVAQDQQLIPLRVHDRGSVERVLFTGFGTHTENNRQVHERCAAIVSEAIKSVSTKHQNLQLIARLDEELVGMRRIVRSATGQLRSSSLDSELALIEKTREALGQLQTWAQETGGAGR
;
A
#
# COMPACT_ATOMS: atom_id res chain seq x y z
N MET A 1 5.62 0.31 9.69
CA MET A 1 5.30 1.37 10.65
C MET A 1 4.45 0.73 11.72
N PHE A 2 4.94 0.70 12.95
CA PHE A 2 4.08 0.51 14.11
C PHE A 2 3.60 1.92 14.47
N ASP A 3 2.31 2.11 14.74
CA ASP A 3 1.81 3.36 15.32
C ASP A 3 2.54 3.54 16.67
N GLU A 4 3.07 4.74 16.95
CA GLU A 4 3.72 5.04 18.24
C GLU A 4 2.80 4.69 19.42
N LYS A 5 1.49 4.79 19.21
CA LYS A 5 0.46 4.42 20.20
C LYS A 5 0.37 2.91 20.41
N ASP A 6 0.45 2.10 19.36
CA ASP A 6 0.49 0.63 19.47
C ASP A 6 1.75 0.16 20.19
N PHE A 7 2.87 0.86 19.99
CA PHE A 7 4.11 0.56 20.70
C PHE A 7 3.98 0.84 22.21
N ALA A 8 3.39 1.97 22.59
CA ALA A 8 3.14 2.30 23.99
C ALA A 8 2.22 1.27 24.67
N VAL A 9 1.15 0.86 23.98
CA VAL A 9 0.25 -0.21 24.43
C VAL A 9 0.98 -1.54 24.62
N ALA A 10 1.82 -1.93 23.65
CA ALA A 10 2.61 -3.15 23.75
C ALA A 10 3.62 -3.12 24.91
N GLN A 11 4.26 -1.96 25.16
CA GLN A 11 5.17 -1.77 26.30
C GLN A 11 4.43 -1.84 27.64
N PHE A 12 3.27 -1.20 27.74
CA PHE A 12 2.39 -1.29 28.92
C PHE A 12 2.06 -2.75 29.23
N TRP A 13 1.64 -3.52 28.22
CA TRP A 13 1.30 -4.93 28.40
C TRP A 13 2.48 -5.79 28.83
N LYS A 14 3.64 -5.60 28.18
CA LYS A 14 4.86 -6.33 28.51
C LYS A 14 5.31 -6.05 29.95
N MET A 15 5.21 -4.80 30.39
CA MET A 15 5.49 -4.41 31.77
C MET A 15 4.50 -5.05 32.76
N LEU A 16 3.20 -5.04 32.44
CA LEU A 16 2.17 -5.64 33.29
C LEU A 16 2.41 -7.14 33.49
N LYS A 17 2.65 -7.87 32.40
CA LYS A 17 3.03 -9.29 32.44
C LYS A 17 4.27 -9.51 33.30
N LYS A 18 5.33 -8.70 33.13
CA LYS A 18 6.56 -8.85 33.91
C LYS A 18 6.33 -8.68 35.41
N ARG A 19 5.38 -7.82 35.81
CA ARG A 19 5.05 -7.60 37.22
C ARG A 19 4.29 -8.80 37.79
N VAL A 20 3.28 -9.30 37.08
CA VAL A 20 2.38 -10.36 37.54
C VAL A 20 2.92 -11.79 37.33
N ALA A 21 3.86 -12.00 36.40
CA ALA A 21 4.41 -13.33 36.05
C ALA A 21 5.48 -13.86 37.04
N SER A 22 5.55 -13.33 38.27
CA SER A 22 6.51 -13.78 39.29
C SER A 22 6.27 -15.21 39.82
N ARG A 23 5.20 -15.89 39.36
CA ARG A 23 4.84 -17.27 39.72
C ARG A 23 4.97 -18.18 38.49
N GLU A 24 5.54 -19.37 38.67
CA GLU A 24 5.56 -20.45 37.67
C GLU A 24 4.11 -20.81 37.26
N ARG A 25 3.54 -20.10 36.29
CA ARG A 25 2.24 -20.41 35.68
C ARG A 25 2.48 -20.69 34.21
N SER A 26 2.16 -21.91 33.78
CA SER A 26 2.61 -22.49 32.51
C SER A 26 1.79 -22.08 31.27
N ASP A 27 0.74 -21.28 31.39
CA ASP A 27 -0.10 -20.86 30.26
C ASP A 27 -0.22 -19.33 30.14
N ASP A 28 0.64 -18.75 29.29
CA ASP A 28 0.64 -17.33 28.92
C ASP A 28 -0.71 -16.83 28.40
N ARG A 29 -1.54 -17.70 27.81
CA ARG A 29 -2.81 -17.29 27.18
C ARG A 29 -3.92 -17.08 28.19
N MET A 30 -4.03 -17.98 29.16
CA MET A 30 -4.99 -17.78 30.25
C MET A 30 -4.62 -16.55 31.08
N MET A 31 -3.32 -16.27 31.23
CA MET A 31 -2.84 -15.03 31.85
C MET A 31 -3.25 -13.79 31.04
N ASP A 32 -3.09 -13.82 29.71
CA ASP A 32 -3.52 -12.73 28.84
C ASP A 32 -5.01 -12.42 29.01
N LYS A 33 -5.84 -13.46 28.99
CA LYS A 33 -7.29 -13.34 29.17
C LYS A 33 -7.64 -12.79 30.55
N ALA A 34 -7.02 -13.32 31.61
CA ALA A 34 -7.24 -12.85 32.97
C ALA A 34 -6.87 -11.36 33.13
N LEU A 35 -5.74 -10.92 32.60
CA LEU A 35 -5.33 -9.52 32.66
C LEU A 35 -6.26 -8.60 31.85
N LEU A 36 -6.80 -9.06 30.71
CA LEU A 36 -7.80 -8.34 29.94
C LEU A 36 -9.09 -8.12 30.74
N GLN A 37 -9.54 -9.13 31.46
CA GLN A 37 -10.72 -9.03 32.33
C GLN A 37 -10.46 -8.12 33.54
N MET A 38 -9.24 -8.13 34.10
CA MET A 38 -8.86 -7.23 35.20
C MET A 38 -8.87 -5.76 34.76
N LEU A 39 -8.48 -5.49 33.51
CA LEU A 39 -8.55 -4.14 32.94
C LEU A 39 -9.96 -3.56 33.00
N PHE A 40 -10.99 -4.38 32.73
CA PHE A 40 -12.38 -3.99 32.85
C PHE A 40 -12.81 -3.72 34.29
N ILE A 41 -12.40 -4.58 35.23
CA ILE A 41 -12.70 -4.39 36.66
C ILE A 41 -12.16 -3.05 37.16
N VAL A 42 -10.90 -2.75 36.87
CA VAL A 42 -10.28 -1.49 37.31
C VAL A 42 -10.93 -0.30 36.60
N ALA A 43 -11.31 -0.44 35.33
CA ALA A 43 -12.02 0.60 34.60
C ALA A 43 -13.40 0.94 35.19
N LEU A 44 -14.17 -0.06 35.61
CA LEU A 44 -15.43 0.13 36.32
C LEU A 44 -15.22 0.80 37.68
N ASP A 45 -14.23 0.34 38.45
CA ASP A 45 -13.92 0.89 39.76
C ASP A 45 -13.52 2.39 39.69
N GLN A 46 -12.77 2.76 38.65
CA GLN A 46 -12.37 4.15 38.39
C GLN A 46 -13.46 5.01 37.73
N GLY A 47 -14.63 4.43 37.41
CA GLY A 47 -15.73 5.14 36.74
C GLY A 47 -15.40 5.56 35.30
N LEU A 48 -14.37 4.99 34.67
CA LEU A 48 -14.04 5.21 33.26
C LEU A 48 -14.97 4.44 32.32
N LEU A 49 -15.66 3.43 32.87
CA LEU A 49 -16.73 2.70 32.24
C LEU A 49 -17.96 2.71 33.14
N SER A 50 -19.15 2.82 32.54
CA SER A 50 -20.42 2.67 33.26
C SER A 50 -21.21 1.51 32.69
N ILE A 51 -21.83 0.74 33.58
CA ILE A 51 -22.81 -0.30 33.27
C ILE A 51 -24.10 0.00 34.03
N SER A 52 -25.24 -0.35 33.45
CA SER A 52 -26.56 -0.12 34.06
C SER A 52 -26.81 -1.11 35.19
N ALA A 53 -26.20 -0.87 36.35
CA ALA A 53 -26.39 -1.65 37.57
C ALA A 53 -27.32 -0.92 38.55
N GLU A 54 -28.20 -1.65 39.23
CA GLU A 54 -29.07 -1.09 40.28
C GLU A 54 -28.27 -0.63 41.51
N LYS A 55 -27.08 -1.21 41.73
CA LYS A 55 -26.14 -0.84 42.80
C LYS A 55 -24.71 -0.79 42.26
N PRO A 56 -23.86 0.11 42.77
CA PRO A 56 -22.45 0.15 42.38
C PRO A 56 -21.69 -1.05 42.96
N ILE A 57 -21.05 -1.84 42.08
CA ILE A 57 -20.19 -2.96 42.45
C ILE A 57 -18.91 -2.42 43.09
N GLN A 58 -18.58 -2.85 44.31
CA GLN A 58 -17.43 -2.33 45.07
C GLN A 58 -16.23 -3.28 45.01
N PHE A 59 -15.45 -3.22 43.93
CA PHE A 59 -14.30 -4.10 43.70
C PHE A 59 -13.17 -3.89 44.71
N ARG A 60 -12.88 -2.64 45.12
CA ARG A 60 -11.85 -2.33 46.13
C ARG A 60 -11.99 -3.06 47.46
N ARG A 61 -13.20 -3.50 47.84
CA ARG A 61 -13.40 -4.27 49.08
C ARG A 61 -12.63 -5.59 49.08
N LEU A 62 -12.43 -6.19 47.90
CA LEU A 62 -11.70 -7.45 47.75
C LEU A 62 -10.21 -7.33 48.09
N LEU A 63 -9.63 -6.13 47.95
CA LEU A 63 -8.21 -5.87 48.27
C LEU A 63 -7.92 -6.01 49.77
N ASN A 64 -8.92 -5.77 50.61
CA ASN A 64 -8.80 -5.77 52.07
C ASN A 64 -9.20 -7.12 52.71
N VAL A 65 -9.51 -8.14 51.90
CA VAL A 65 -9.89 -9.46 52.43
C VAL A 65 -8.63 -10.20 52.87
N GLU A 66 -8.61 -10.71 54.10
CA GLU A 66 -7.44 -11.42 54.66
C GLU A 66 -7.44 -12.92 54.36
N HIS A 67 -8.63 -13.53 54.21
CA HIS A 67 -8.79 -14.98 54.07
C HIS A 67 -9.30 -15.38 52.68
N ASP A 68 -8.62 -16.34 52.04
CA ASP A 68 -8.92 -16.76 50.66
C ASP A 68 -10.37 -17.27 50.49
N HIS A 69 -10.90 -18.04 51.45
CA HIS A 69 -12.29 -18.54 51.38
C HIS A 69 -13.35 -17.43 51.40
N VAL A 70 -13.05 -16.28 52.03
CA VAL A 70 -13.94 -15.10 52.04
C VAL A 70 -13.84 -14.38 50.70
N PHE A 71 -12.63 -14.26 50.15
CA PHE A 71 -12.39 -13.69 48.83
C PHE A 71 -13.16 -14.49 47.77
N ASP A 72 -13.03 -15.81 47.76
CA ASP A 72 -13.70 -16.69 46.78
C ASP A 72 -15.23 -16.60 46.84
N ARG A 73 -15.80 -16.34 48.01
CA ARG A 73 -17.25 -16.14 48.17
C ARG A 73 -17.67 -14.80 47.60
N GLN A 74 -17.03 -13.71 48.04
CA GLN A 74 -17.36 -12.36 47.57
C GLN A 74 -17.13 -12.21 46.05
N TRP A 75 -16.07 -12.83 45.53
CA TRP A 75 -15.76 -12.87 44.11
C TRP A 75 -16.86 -13.58 43.31
N ARG A 76 -17.38 -14.71 43.80
CA ARG A 76 -18.52 -15.41 43.17
C ARG A 76 -19.80 -14.60 43.15
N ASP A 77 -20.08 -13.86 44.23
CA ASP A 77 -21.26 -12.99 44.30
C ASP A 77 -21.15 -11.87 43.25
N ILE A 78 -19.98 -11.24 43.12
CA ILE A 78 -19.70 -10.22 42.09
C ILE A 78 -19.81 -10.81 40.68
N CYS A 79 -19.28 -12.01 40.44
CA CYS A 79 -19.42 -12.68 39.14
C CYS A 79 -20.89 -12.92 38.79
N THR A 80 -21.70 -13.35 39.77
CA THR A 80 -23.14 -13.59 39.57
C THR A 80 -23.87 -12.30 39.20
N GLU A 81 -23.52 -11.19 39.86
CA GLU A 81 -24.06 -9.87 39.55
C GLU A 81 -23.65 -9.41 38.13
N LEU A 82 -22.38 -9.58 37.76
CA LEU A 82 -21.88 -9.27 36.42
C LEU A 82 -22.53 -10.13 35.33
N ILE A 83 -22.81 -11.41 35.61
CA ILE A 83 -23.56 -12.29 34.69
C ILE A 83 -24.93 -11.70 34.41
N GLY A 84 -25.64 -11.25 35.44
CA GLY A 84 -26.95 -10.63 35.28
C GLY A 84 -26.89 -9.31 34.51
N ILE A 85 -25.98 -8.40 34.88
CA ILE A 85 -25.88 -7.06 34.26
C ILE A 85 -25.50 -7.14 32.78
N LEU A 86 -24.60 -8.06 32.42
CA LEU A 86 -24.13 -8.21 31.05
C LEU A 86 -24.95 -9.24 30.26
N ASP A 87 -26.00 -9.83 30.86
CA ASP A 87 -26.83 -10.89 30.25
C ASP A 87 -25.99 -12.07 29.73
N LEU A 88 -25.01 -12.51 30.52
CA LEU A 88 -24.13 -13.61 30.16
C LEU A 88 -24.79 -14.97 30.42
N PRO A 89 -24.39 -16.04 29.70
CA PRO A 89 -24.79 -17.39 30.05
C PRO A 89 -24.50 -17.72 31.53
N PRO A 90 -25.38 -18.46 32.24
CA PRO A 90 -25.16 -18.80 33.65
C PRO A 90 -23.87 -19.58 33.94
N GLN A 91 -23.30 -20.21 32.91
CA GLN A 91 -22.07 -21.02 32.99
C GLN A 91 -20.82 -20.23 32.57
N SER A 92 -20.90 -18.91 32.39
CA SER A 92 -19.76 -18.08 32.01
C SER A 92 -18.71 -18.04 33.11
N GLU A 93 -17.49 -18.50 32.80
CA GLU A 93 -16.35 -18.47 33.70
C GLU A 93 -15.57 -17.14 33.59
N PHE A 94 -15.31 -16.51 34.73
CA PHE A 94 -14.45 -15.34 34.86
C PHE A 94 -13.06 -15.79 35.29
N PHE A 95 -12.01 -15.25 34.65
CA PHE A 95 -10.59 -15.47 34.89
C PHE A 95 -10.10 -16.93 34.80
N GLY A 96 -10.98 -17.87 34.43
CA GLY A 96 -10.71 -19.30 34.49
C GLY A 96 -10.31 -19.74 35.91
N SER A 97 -9.52 -20.80 36.03
CA SER A 97 -9.02 -21.31 37.31
C SER A 97 -7.85 -20.51 37.90
N ILE A 98 -7.52 -19.34 37.34
CA ILE A 98 -6.28 -18.59 37.67
C ILE A 98 -6.49 -17.54 38.76
N ILE A 99 -7.74 -17.11 38.98
CA ILE A 99 -8.03 -16.07 39.95
C ILE A 99 -7.90 -16.59 41.37
N ASP A 100 -6.96 -15.99 42.10
CA ASP A 100 -6.82 -16.10 43.53
C ASP A 100 -6.66 -14.68 44.09
N ARG A 101 -6.76 -14.56 45.42
CA ARG A 101 -6.65 -13.28 46.12
C ARG A 101 -5.36 -12.53 45.79
N ALA A 102 -4.23 -13.22 45.72
CA ALA A 102 -2.94 -12.59 45.47
C ALA A 102 -2.82 -12.07 44.04
N PHE A 103 -3.27 -12.85 43.06
CA PHE A 103 -3.34 -12.43 41.66
C PHE A 103 -4.26 -11.21 41.50
N PHE A 104 -5.44 -11.23 42.13
CA PHE A 104 -6.38 -10.12 42.07
C PHE A 104 -5.73 -8.84 42.60
N THR A 105 -5.15 -8.87 43.81
CA THR A 105 -4.50 -7.70 44.42
C THR A 105 -3.36 -7.17 43.55
N GLU A 106 -2.44 -8.05 43.13
CA GLU A 106 -1.26 -7.64 42.35
C GLU A 106 -1.63 -7.06 40.99
N ALA A 107 -2.56 -7.70 40.27
CA ALA A 107 -3.01 -7.24 38.97
C ALA A 107 -3.83 -5.94 39.09
N PHE A 108 -4.71 -5.83 40.09
CA PHE A 108 -5.50 -4.63 40.33
C PHE A 108 -4.59 -3.44 40.61
N GLU A 109 -3.67 -3.53 41.58
CA GLU A 109 -2.73 -2.44 41.91
C GLU A 109 -1.81 -2.07 40.75
N ALA A 110 -1.37 -3.06 39.97
CA ALA A 110 -0.50 -2.84 38.83
C ALA A 110 -1.19 -2.06 37.70
N ILE A 111 -2.49 -2.31 37.48
CA ILE A 111 -3.31 -1.65 36.48
C ILE A 111 -3.77 -0.28 37.00
N ASP A 112 -4.28 -0.20 38.24
CA ASP A 112 -4.84 1.03 38.84
C ASP A 112 -3.85 2.20 38.81
N GLY A 113 -2.59 1.95 39.18
CA GLY A 113 -1.56 3.00 39.21
C GLY A 113 -1.09 3.50 37.84
N LYS A 114 -1.50 2.85 36.73
CA LYS A 114 -1.00 3.14 35.37
C LYS A 114 -2.09 3.15 34.30
N LEU A 115 -3.36 3.13 34.68
CA LEU A 115 -4.49 3.08 33.76
C LEU A 115 -4.53 4.37 32.89
N PRO A 116 -4.89 4.27 31.59
CA PRO A 116 -5.10 5.44 30.75
C PRO A 116 -6.17 6.39 31.33
N ARG A 117 -6.04 7.69 31.06
CA ARG A 117 -6.93 8.72 31.63
C ARG A 117 -8.21 8.96 30.82
N SER A 118 -8.32 8.38 29.62
CA SER A 118 -9.50 8.55 28.76
C SER A 118 -10.13 7.20 28.37
N PRO A 119 -11.48 7.13 28.26
CA PRO A 119 -12.18 5.95 27.77
C PRO A 119 -11.70 5.48 26.38
N SER A 120 -11.34 6.42 25.51
CA SER A 120 -10.84 6.12 24.15
C SER A 120 -9.47 5.45 24.12
N GLU A 121 -8.57 5.77 25.05
CA GLU A 121 -7.27 5.10 25.19
C GLU A 121 -7.44 3.71 25.81
N LEU A 122 -8.37 3.59 26.76
CA LEU A 122 -8.71 2.34 27.39
C LEU A 122 -9.33 1.34 26.40
N LEU A 123 -10.26 1.78 25.55
CA LEU A 123 -10.82 0.94 24.48
C LEU A 123 -9.75 0.50 23.49
N ARG A 124 -8.79 1.36 23.14
CA ARG A 124 -7.66 0.99 22.26
C ARG A 124 -6.75 -0.06 22.89
N LEU A 125 -6.45 0.10 24.19
CA LEU A 125 -5.70 -0.88 24.96
C LEU A 125 -6.46 -2.22 25.00
N PHE A 126 -7.76 -2.17 25.30
CA PHE A 126 -8.64 -3.35 25.29
C PHE A 126 -8.61 -4.03 23.92
N ASP A 127 -8.85 -3.29 22.84
CA ASP A 127 -8.91 -3.83 21.48
C ASP A 127 -7.57 -4.48 21.10
N TYR A 128 -6.44 -3.81 21.33
CA TYR A 128 -5.12 -4.39 21.05
C TYR A 128 -4.96 -5.75 21.74
N LEU A 129 -5.26 -5.82 23.03
CA LEU A 129 -5.13 -7.04 23.83
C LEU A 129 -6.09 -8.12 23.37
N PHE A 130 -7.38 -7.77 23.27
CA PHE A 130 -8.44 -8.65 22.81
C PHE A 130 -8.10 -9.26 21.44
N PHE A 131 -7.69 -8.45 20.46
CA PHE A 131 -7.30 -8.95 19.14
C PHE A 131 -6.03 -9.80 19.18
N THR A 132 -5.02 -9.45 20.00
CA THR A 132 -3.81 -10.27 20.11
C THR A 132 -4.08 -11.64 20.71
N SER A 133 -4.96 -11.71 21.71
CA SER A 133 -5.31 -12.95 22.41
C SER A 133 -6.32 -13.79 21.60
N ALA A 134 -7.37 -13.16 21.06
CA ALA A 134 -8.42 -13.84 20.30
C ALA A 134 -7.93 -14.39 18.96
N ALA A 135 -7.00 -13.69 18.27
CA ALA A 135 -6.53 -14.11 16.95
C ALA A 135 -6.04 -15.56 16.89
N ALA A 136 -5.35 -16.03 17.93
CA ALA A 136 -4.85 -17.40 18.03
C ALA A 136 -5.97 -18.45 18.16
N ASP A 137 -7.08 -18.09 18.81
CA ASP A 137 -8.20 -18.99 19.05
C ASP A 137 -9.22 -19.00 17.92
N LEU A 138 -9.44 -17.82 17.33
CA LEU A 138 -10.24 -17.66 16.11
C LEU A 138 -9.53 -18.23 14.87
N GLY A 139 -8.20 -18.35 14.92
CA GLY A 139 -7.37 -18.76 13.79
C GLY A 139 -7.37 -17.75 12.65
N ALA A 140 -7.56 -16.47 12.98
CA ALA A 140 -7.63 -15.34 12.06
C ALA A 140 -6.80 -14.18 12.62
N SER A 141 -6.01 -13.51 11.78
CA SER A 141 -5.25 -12.33 12.20
C SER A 141 -6.17 -11.12 12.40
N SER A 142 -5.86 -10.24 13.36
CA SER A 142 -6.57 -8.96 13.56
C SER A 142 -6.77 -8.19 12.27
N ARG A 143 -5.73 -8.08 11.44
CA ARG A 143 -5.78 -7.44 10.11
C ARG A 143 -6.86 -7.98 9.18
N TYR A 144 -7.09 -9.29 9.22
CA TYR A 144 -8.13 -9.94 8.41
C TYR A 144 -9.51 -9.60 8.96
N LEU A 145 -9.69 -9.63 10.29
CA LEU A 145 -10.95 -9.34 10.96
C LEU A 145 -11.36 -7.89 10.70
N SER A 146 -10.44 -6.94 10.85
CA SER A 146 -10.70 -5.52 10.56
C SER A 146 -10.99 -5.25 9.08
N MET A 147 -10.36 -5.98 8.15
CA MET A 147 -10.69 -5.91 6.74
C MET A 147 -12.14 -6.37 6.48
N VAL A 148 -12.54 -7.51 7.04
CA VAL A 148 -13.90 -8.05 6.87
C VAL A 148 -14.95 -7.14 7.51
N ALA A 149 -14.67 -6.64 8.71
CA ALA A 149 -15.55 -5.72 9.43
C ALA A 149 -15.72 -4.41 8.64
N ARG A 150 -14.62 -3.84 8.13
CA ARG A 150 -14.65 -2.63 7.28
C ARG A 150 -15.42 -2.83 5.99
N PHE A 151 -15.16 -3.93 5.28
CA PHE A 151 -15.87 -4.27 4.04
C PHE A 151 -17.38 -4.40 4.28
N SER A 152 -17.75 -5.15 5.31
CA SER A 152 -19.15 -5.44 5.63
C SER A 152 -19.89 -4.21 6.19
N SER A 153 -19.23 -3.39 7.01
CA SER A 153 -19.86 -2.19 7.60
C SER A 153 -20.21 -1.14 6.55
N MET A 154 -19.41 -1.03 5.48
CA MET A 154 -19.70 -0.15 4.35
C MET A 154 -20.89 -0.65 3.52
N LEU A 155 -21.00 -1.96 3.30
CA LEU A 155 -22.14 -2.55 2.57
C LEU A 155 -23.44 -2.55 3.39
N ALA A 156 -23.34 -2.43 4.72
CA ALA A 156 -24.44 -2.36 5.67
C ALA A 156 -24.88 -0.92 6.00
N SER A 157 -24.50 0.08 5.20
CA SER A 157 -24.79 1.50 5.49
C SER A 157 -26.29 1.82 5.60
N ARG A 158 -27.13 1.09 4.84
CA ARG A 158 -28.60 1.22 4.84
C ARG A 158 -29.31 0.30 5.83
N ALA A 159 -28.56 -0.58 6.51
CA ALA A 159 -29.15 -1.57 7.40
C ALA A 159 -29.54 -0.94 8.74
N TYR A 160 -30.76 -1.25 9.20
CA TYR A 160 -31.23 -0.82 10.52
C TYR A 160 -30.66 -1.71 11.64
N ARG A 161 -30.56 -3.02 11.38
CA ARG A 161 -30.06 -4.01 12.33
C ARG A 161 -28.89 -4.79 11.73
N ARG A 162 -27.79 -4.88 12.48
CA ARG A 162 -26.56 -5.56 12.06
C ARG A 162 -26.42 -6.85 12.82
N VAL A 163 -26.36 -7.96 12.09
CA VAL A 163 -26.37 -9.29 12.66
C VAL A 163 -25.03 -9.96 12.40
N GLU A 164 -24.30 -10.36 13.44
CA GLU A 164 -23.09 -11.18 13.31
C GLU A 164 -23.44 -12.63 13.63
N ALA A 165 -23.35 -13.51 12.63
CA ALA A 165 -23.76 -14.90 12.79
C ALA A 165 -22.80 -15.69 13.69
N PHE A 166 -21.50 -15.38 13.57
CA PHE A 166 -20.46 -15.84 14.48
C PHE A 166 -19.81 -14.61 15.09
N ALA A 167 -20.08 -14.33 16.35
CA ALA A 167 -19.53 -13.17 17.03
C ALA A 167 -18.03 -13.36 17.27
N LEU A 168 -17.21 -12.94 16.31
CA LEU A 168 -15.75 -13.11 16.37
C LEU A 168 -15.15 -12.05 17.29
N THR A 169 -15.38 -10.79 16.95
CA THR A 169 -14.79 -9.64 17.63
C THR A 169 -15.76 -8.48 17.84
N GLY A 170 -16.95 -8.53 17.21
CA GLY A 170 -17.95 -7.46 17.29
C GLY A 170 -17.52 -6.18 16.57
N GLU A 171 -16.41 -6.20 15.82
CA GLU A 171 -15.92 -5.02 15.11
C GLU A 171 -16.91 -4.58 14.02
N PHE A 172 -17.57 -5.53 13.35
CA PHE A 172 -18.64 -5.23 12.39
C PHE A 172 -19.87 -4.58 13.05
N LEU A 173 -20.21 -5.02 14.26
CA LEU A 173 -21.36 -4.51 15.02
C LEU A 173 -21.16 -3.06 15.47
N SER A 174 -19.91 -2.62 15.65
CA SER A 174 -19.59 -1.30 16.20
C SER A 174 -18.97 -0.30 15.22
N LEU A 175 -18.51 -0.73 14.05
CA LEU A 175 -17.91 0.18 13.08
C LEU A 175 -18.96 0.92 12.24
N ASN A 176 -18.91 2.24 12.23
CA ASN A 176 -19.71 3.03 11.31
C ASN A 176 -19.18 2.95 9.84
N PRO A 177 -19.91 3.46 8.83
CA PRO A 177 -19.45 3.44 7.44
C PRO A 177 -18.22 4.31 7.18
N SER A 178 -17.86 5.23 8.08
CA SER A 178 -16.60 6.00 8.01
C SER A 178 -15.42 5.29 8.71
N GLY A 179 -15.65 4.15 9.35
CA GLY A 179 -14.60 3.33 9.99
C GLY A 179 -14.27 3.76 11.42
N VAL A 180 -15.12 4.59 12.03
CA VAL A 180 -15.01 4.99 13.44
C VAL A 180 -15.92 4.08 14.28
N PRO A 181 -15.47 3.58 15.44
CA PRO A 181 -16.35 2.90 16.37
C PRO A 181 -17.43 3.87 16.85
N ASP A 182 -18.66 3.68 16.37
CA ASP A 182 -19.82 4.49 16.70
C ASP A 182 -21.08 3.72 16.35
N ILE A 183 -22.05 3.68 17.28
CA ILE A 183 -23.31 2.96 17.15
C ILE A 183 -24.43 4.00 17.27
N PRO A 184 -24.94 4.50 16.14
CA PRO A 184 -26.09 5.41 16.12
C PRO A 184 -27.27 4.84 16.92
N PRO A 185 -28.13 5.69 17.53
CA PRO A 185 -29.26 5.24 18.36
C PRO A 185 -30.26 4.31 17.66
N ARG A 186 -30.25 4.28 16.31
CA ARG A 186 -31.12 3.42 15.50
C ARG A 186 -30.52 2.05 15.21
N TRP A 187 -29.25 1.82 15.52
CA TRP A 187 -28.57 0.55 15.26
C TRP A 187 -28.80 -0.42 16.42
N SER A 188 -29.31 -1.61 16.10
CA SER A 188 -29.35 -2.72 17.03
C SER A 188 -28.28 -3.75 16.64
N PRO A 189 -27.20 -3.91 17.43
CA PRO A 189 -26.22 -4.95 17.21
C PRO A 189 -26.75 -6.29 17.74
N THR A 190 -26.78 -7.29 16.86
CA THR A 190 -27.40 -8.58 17.16
C THR A 190 -26.44 -9.72 16.87
N ILE A 191 -26.43 -10.73 17.75
CA ILE A 191 -25.55 -11.90 17.65
C ILE A 191 -26.40 -13.16 17.52
N VAL A 192 -26.08 -14.02 16.57
CA VAL A 192 -26.69 -15.37 16.48
C VAL A 192 -25.97 -16.32 17.42
N ARG A 193 -24.65 -16.44 17.27
CA ARG A 193 -23.84 -17.38 18.04
C ARG A 193 -22.56 -16.75 18.54
N PHE A 194 -22.33 -16.87 19.84
CA PHE A 194 -21.05 -16.54 20.44
C PHE A 194 -20.02 -17.64 20.23
N ILE A 195 -18.75 -17.23 20.27
CA ILE A 195 -17.63 -18.17 20.26
C ILE A 195 -17.33 -18.57 21.69
N LYS A 196 -17.43 -19.88 21.93
CA LYS A 196 -17.19 -20.48 23.24
C LYS A 196 -15.90 -19.95 23.87
N GLY A 197 -16.03 -19.33 25.03
CA GLY A 197 -14.94 -18.80 25.83
C GLY A 197 -14.55 -17.35 25.52
N TRP A 198 -15.27 -16.64 24.67
CA TRP A 198 -15.05 -15.21 24.36
C TRP A 198 -16.32 -14.36 24.52
N GLU A 199 -17.41 -14.96 25.01
CA GLU A 199 -18.69 -14.28 25.27
C GLU A 199 -18.49 -13.04 26.14
N PHE A 200 -17.75 -13.22 27.24
CA PHE A 200 -17.53 -12.19 28.24
C PHE A 200 -16.80 -11.00 27.63
N GLU A 201 -15.62 -11.22 27.08
CA GLU A 201 -14.79 -10.17 26.49
C GLU A 201 -15.52 -9.43 25.37
N LEU A 202 -16.32 -10.13 24.57
CA LEU A 202 -17.11 -9.49 23.53
C LEU A 202 -18.19 -8.57 24.11
N ARG A 203 -18.94 -9.03 25.10
CA ARG A 203 -19.95 -8.18 25.77
C ARG A 203 -19.31 -7.01 26.52
N LEU A 204 -18.12 -7.20 27.10
CA LEU A 204 -17.33 -6.13 27.68
C LEU A 204 -17.01 -5.06 26.64
N ARG A 205 -16.50 -5.46 25.48
CA ARG A 205 -16.18 -4.56 24.38
C ARG A 205 -17.40 -3.74 23.94
N MET A 206 -18.57 -4.37 23.86
CA MET A 206 -19.82 -3.70 23.46
C MET A 206 -20.33 -2.74 24.55
N ALA A 207 -20.16 -3.10 25.82
CA ALA A 207 -20.43 -2.19 26.94
C ALA A 207 -19.53 -0.94 26.92
N PHE A 208 -18.24 -1.09 26.57
CA PHE A 208 -17.33 0.05 26.34
C PHE A 208 -17.80 1.01 25.25
N LEU A 209 -18.58 0.50 24.29
CA LEU A 209 -19.13 1.26 23.18
C LEU A 209 -20.57 1.74 23.47
N HIS A 210 -21.04 1.59 24.71
CA HIS A 210 -22.38 1.93 25.16
C HIS A 210 -23.51 1.29 24.32
N ALA A 211 -23.27 0.06 23.85
CA ALA A 211 -24.25 -0.67 23.06
C ALA A 211 -24.65 -1.98 23.74
N ASN A 212 -25.96 -2.19 23.84
CA ASN A 212 -26.53 -3.45 24.26
C ASN A 212 -26.59 -4.38 23.05
N THR A 213 -26.02 -5.58 23.18
CA THR A 213 -26.15 -6.62 22.16
C THR A 213 -27.35 -7.49 22.45
N GLU A 214 -28.24 -7.63 21.48
CA GLU A 214 -29.30 -8.63 21.53
C GLU A 214 -28.76 -9.98 21.04
N GLN A 215 -28.97 -11.04 21.83
CA GLN A 215 -28.72 -12.40 21.36
C GLN A 215 -30.00 -12.97 20.76
N LEU A 216 -29.96 -13.42 19.51
CA LEU A 216 -31.07 -14.15 18.91
C LEU A 216 -31.18 -15.52 19.58
N ALA A 217 -32.18 -15.67 20.46
CA ALA A 217 -32.44 -16.91 21.15
C ALA A 217 -32.89 -18.00 20.16
N GLU A 218 -32.27 -19.19 20.24
CA GLU A 218 -32.86 -20.40 19.66
C GLU A 218 -34.11 -20.73 20.52
N LYS A 219 -35.31 -20.46 19.99
CA LYS A 219 -36.57 -20.86 20.63
C LYS A 219 -36.65 -22.40 20.70
N ALA A 220 -37.63 -22.97 21.40
CA ALA A 220 -37.85 -24.42 21.56
C ALA A 220 -37.91 -25.27 20.26
N TYR A 221 -37.88 -24.64 19.08
CA TYR A 221 -37.83 -25.25 17.75
C TYR A 221 -36.51 -25.00 16.99
N ASP A 222 -35.47 -24.50 17.67
CA ASP A 222 -34.12 -24.20 17.14
C ASP A 222 -34.06 -23.21 15.96
N THR A 223 -34.98 -22.23 15.89
CA THR A 223 -35.07 -21.28 14.77
C THR A 223 -34.61 -19.86 15.12
N VAL A 224 -33.73 -19.30 14.30
CA VAL A 224 -33.28 -17.89 14.32
C VAL A 224 -34.20 -17.05 13.43
N GLU A 225 -34.84 -16.01 13.98
CA GLU A 225 -35.74 -15.10 13.25
C GLU A 225 -35.00 -13.84 12.76
N LEU A 226 -34.73 -13.75 11.45
CA LEU A 226 -34.20 -12.55 10.80
C LEU A 226 -35.34 -11.67 10.26
N LEU A 227 -35.19 -10.35 10.37
CA LEU A 227 -36.15 -9.35 9.93
C LEU A 227 -35.76 -8.77 8.56
N SER A 228 -36.75 -8.25 7.84
CA SER A 228 -36.50 -7.48 6.61
C SER A 228 -35.68 -6.23 6.94
N GLY A 229 -34.60 -5.99 6.21
CA GLY A 229 -33.66 -4.89 6.45
C GLY A 229 -32.50 -5.23 7.40
N ASP A 230 -32.42 -6.48 7.88
CA ASP A 230 -31.22 -7.00 8.53
C ASP A 230 -30.06 -7.14 7.55
N PHE A 231 -28.85 -6.80 8.00
CA PHE A 231 -27.62 -7.13 7.28
C PHE A 231 -26.79 -8.12 8.09
N VAL A 232 -26.56 -9.31 7.52
CA VAL A 232 -25.94 -10.44 8.22
C VAL A 232 -24.49 -10.63 7.76
N LEU A 233 -23.55 -10.61 8.71
CA LEU A 233 -22.17 -11.07 8.48
C LEU A 233 -22.01 -12.52 8.96
N ILE A 234 -21.67 -13.42 8.03
CA ILE A 234 -21.35 -14.81 8.33
C ILE A 234 -19.86 -15.06 8.13
N ASP A 235 -19.09 -15.09 9.21
CA ASP A 235 -17.65 -15.40 9.19
C ASP A 235 -17.26 -16.44 10.24
N ALA A 236 -17.22 -17.73 9.86
CA ALA A 236 -16.87 -18.81 10.77
C ALA A 236 -15.37 -18.85 11.11
N PRO A 237 -14.97 -19.08 12.38
CA PRO A 237 -13.57 -19.14 12.77
C PRO A 237 -12.84 -20.34 12.14
N ARG A 238 -11.53 -20.18 11.87
CA ARG A 238 -10.75 -21.16 11.10
C ARG A 238 -10.67 -22.53 11.80
N LYS A 239 -10.51 -22.55 13.13
CA LYS A 239 -10.43 -23.80 13.92
C LYS A 239 -11.71 -24.63 13.83
N MET A 240 -12.88 -24.00 13.70
CA MET A 240 -14.14 -24.71 13.47
C MET A 240 -14.20 -25.24 12.03
N SER A 241 -13.86 -24.39 11.04
CA SER A 241 -13.93 -24.77 9.62
C SER A 241 -13.00 -25.95 9.23
N SER A 242 -11.89 -26.18 9.95
CA SER A 242 -11.00 -27.32 9.68
C SER A 242 -11.56 -28.68 10.12
N ARG A 243 -12.56 -28.70 11.01
CA ARG A 243 -13.23 -29.93 11.49
C ARG A 243 -14.39 -30.36 10.58
N ALA A 244 -14.88 -29.47 9.73
CA ALA A 244 -16.00 -29.68 8.80
C ALA A 244 -15.68 -30.63 7.62
N SER A 245 -14.79 -31.61 7.79
CA SER A 245 -14.57 -32.69 6.81
C SER A 245 -15.66 -33.78 6.85
N GLY A 246 -16.57 -33.72 7.84
CA GLY A 246 -17.71 -34.60 7.98
C GLY A 246 -18.76 -34.44 6.87
N THR A 247 -19.56 -35.49 6.69
CA THR A 247 -20.71 -35.56 5.79
C THR A 247 -21.61 -34.34 6.00
N PHE A 248 -21.89 -33.61 4.93
CA PHE A 248 -22.90 -32.57 4.94
C PHE A 248 -24.23 -33.32 5.21
N GLN A 249 -24.78 -33.13 6.40
CA GLN A 249 -26.11 -33.61 6.78
C GLN A 249 -26.95 -32.36 6.94
N GLN A 250 -28.23 -32.42 6.55
CA GLN A 250 -29.16 -31.30 6.62
C GLN A 250 -29.23 -30.76 8.06
N LEU A 251 -28.47 -29.70 8.35
CA LEU A 251 -28.34 -29.15 9.70
C LEU A 251 -29.63 -28.46 10.10
N ARG A 252 -30.13 -28.76 11.31
CA ARG A 252 -31.40 -28.23 11.82
C ARG A 252 -31.27 -27.03 12.74
N SER A 253 -30.06 -26.74 13.25
CA SER A 253 -29.79 -25.69 14.25
C SER A 253 -28.52 -24.89 13.93
N ALA A 254 -28.51 -23.61 14.29
CA ALA A 254 -27.38 -22.70 14.10
C ALA A 254 -26.21 -23.02 15.05
N SER A 255 -26.51 -23.58 16.22
CA SER A 255 -25.52 -24.08 17.18
C SER A 255 -24.62 -25.21 16.63
N ALA A 256 -25.11 -25.97 15.64
CA ALA A 256 -24.42 -27.11 15.05
C ALA A 256 -23.55 -26.75 13.82
N ALA A 257 -23.64 -25.52 13.30
CA ALA A 257 -22.86 -25.10 12.14
C ALA A 257 -21.36 -24.94 12.47
N GLU A 258 -20.48 -25.58 11.71
CA GLU A 258 -19.02 -25.52 11.87
C GLU A 258 -18.32 -24.70 10.77
N SER A 259 -19.04 -24.34 9.70
CA SER A 259 -18.56 -23.49 8.60
C SER A 259 -19.54 -22.35 8.26
N SER A 260 -19.04 -21.33 7.56
CA SER A 260 -19.90 -20.22 7.10
C SER A 260 -20.97 -20.71 6.12
N VAL A 261 -20.66 -21.73 5.32
CA VAL A 261 -21.60 -22.30 4.34
C VAL A 261 -22.70 -23.10 5.03
N GLN A 262 -22.36 -23.84 6.08
CA GLN A 262 -23.35 -24.54 6.92
C GLN A 262 -24.26 -23.54 7.66
N MET A 263 -23.70 -22.47 8.22
CA MET A 263 -24.50 -21.41 8.85
C MET A 263 -25.42 -20.73 7.83
N LEU A 264 -24.92 -20.46 6.62
CA LEU A 264 -25.73 -19.92 5.53
C LEU A 264 -26.90 -20.85 5.18
N GLU A 265 -26.66 -22.16 5.06
CA GLU A 265 -27.72 -23.14 4.79
C GLU A 265 -28.81 -23.13 5.87
N VAL A 266 -28.41 -23.09 7.15
CA VAL A 266 -29.36 -23.03 8.28
C VAL A 266 -30.22 -21.77 8.18
N LEU A 267 -29.61 -20.59 7.98
CA LEU A 267 -30.33 -19.33 7.88
C LEU A 267 -31.27 -19.28 6.66
N LEU A 268 -30.84 -19.82 5.51
CA LEU A 268 -31.65 -19.86 4.29
C LEU A 268 -32.80 -20.86 4.35
N SER A 269 -32.64 -21.97 5.08
CA SER A 269 -33.70 -22.99 5.21
C SER A 269 -34.96 -22.46 5.90
N ARG A 270 -34.83 -21.36 6.64
CA ARG A 270 -35.90 -20.74 7.44
C ARG A 270 -36.27 -19.34 6.96
N ASN A 271 -35.40 -18.68 6.20
CA ASN A 271 -35.70 -17.39 5.60
C ASN A 271 -35.21 -17.32 4.15
N HIS A 272 -36.15 -17.11 3.20
CA HIS A 272 -35.78 -16.86 1.80
C HIS A 272 -35.16 -15.46 1.61
N PHE A 273 -35.28 -14.57 2.59
CA PHE A 273 -34.72 -13.23 2.60
C PHE A 273 -33.40 -13.21 3.39
N LEU A 274 -32.28 -13.05 2.69
CA LEU A 274 -30.97 -12.85 3.33
C LEU A 274 -30.16 -11.80 2.58
N GLU A 275 -29.85 -10.71 3.28
CA GLU A 275 -28.93 -9.68 2.84
C GLU A 275 -27.69 -9.68 3.73
N GLY A 276 -26.50 -9.62 3.13
CA GLY A 276 -25.28 -9.70 3.91
C GLY A 276 -24.02 -10.17 3.18
N VAL A 277 -23.02 -10.53 3.96
CA VAL A 277 -21.72 -11.02 3.49
C VAL A 277 -21.43 -12.38 4.10
N VAL A 278 -21.07 -13.35 3.26
CA VAL A 278 -20.64 -14.69 3.68
C VAL A 278 -19.16 -14.87 3.37
N MET A 279 -18.33 -14.97 4.41
CA MET A 279 -16.90 -15.23 4.27
C MET A 279 -16.64 -16.73 4.18
N THR A 280 -16.21 -17.20 3.01
CA THR A 280 -15.98 -18.62 2.74
C THR A 280 -14.49 -18.92 2.59
N ARG A 281 -14.08 -20.09 3.11
CA ARG A 281 -12.68 -20.52 3.13
C ARG A 281 -12.53 -21.91 2.48
N GLY A 282 -11.36 -22.18 1.94
CA GLY A 282 -11.01 -23.53 1.49
C GLY A 282 -11.84 -24.03 0.29
N PRO A 283 -12.15 -25.35 0.21
CA PRO A 283 -12.71 -25.99 -0.97
C PRO A 283 -14.21 -25.73 -1.17
N GLU A 284 -14.97 -25.29 -0.15
CA GLU A 284 -16.42 -25.05 -0.27
C GLU A 284 -16.78 -24.06 -1.39
N ARG A 285 -15.82 -23.23 -1.80
CA ARG A 285 -15.96 -22.27 -2.91
C ARG A 285 -16.01 -22.91 -4.29
N SER A 286 -15.48 -24.11 -4.44
CA SER A 286 -15.26 -24.73 -5.75
C SER A 286 -15.47 -26.25 -5.80
N THR A 287 -15.68 -26.87 -4.65
CA THR A 287 -15.94 -28.31 -4.53
C THR A 287 -17.12 -28.73 -5.39
N THR A 288 -17.03 -29.96 -5.92
CA THR A 288 -18.08 -30.61 -6.70
C THR A 288 -18.97 -31.53 -5.85
N LYS A 289 -18.74 -31.59 -4.53
CA LYS A 289 -19.64 -32.27 -3.58
C LYS A 289 -21.07 -31.77 -3.79
N HIS A 290 -22.01 -32.70 -3.95
CA HIS A 290 -23.36 -32.42 -4.44
C HIS A 290 -24.09 -31.35 -3.62
N GLU A 291 -24.04 -31.42 -2.28
CA GLU A 291 -24.80 -30.53 -1.40
C GLU A 291 -24.31 -29.07 -1.45
N VAL A 292 -23.02 -28.85 -1.28
CA VAL A 292 -22.42 -27.50 -1.38
C VAL A 292 -22.58 -26.93 -2.79
N LYS A 293 -22.44 -27.78 -3.82
CA LYS A 293 -22.64 -27.37 -5.21
C LYS A 293 -24.08 -26.89 -5.43
N LYS A 294 -25.07 -27.64 -4.96
CA LYS A 294 -26.50 -27.31 -5.07
C LYS A 294 -26.84 -25.98 -4.39
N LEU A 295 -26.28 -25.73 -3.21
CA LEU A 295 -26.43 -24.43 -2.54
C LEU A 295 -25.87 -23.28 -3.38
N ARG A 296 -24.66 -23.44 -3.97
CA ARG A 296 -24.08 -22.40 -4.83
C ARG A 296 -24.90 -22.18 -6.10
N GLU A 297 -25.39 -23.25 -6.73
CA GLU A 297 -26.31 -23.16 -7.89
C GLU A 297 -27.58 -22.39 -7.52
N TRP A 298 -28.20 -22.72 -6.40
CA TRP A 298 -29.38 -22.01 -5.90
C TRP A 298 -29.12 -20.52 -5.62
N LEU A 299 -27.96 -20.16 -5.04
CA LEU A 299 -27.58 -18.76 -4.84
C LEU A 299 -27.44 -17.99 -6.16
N VAL A 300 -26.94 -18.65 -7.21
CA VAL A 300 -26.80 -18.06 -8.55
C VAL A 300 -28.18 -17.91 -9.22
N GLU A 301 -29.03 -18.93 -9.15
CA GLU A 301 -30.37 -18.95 -9.77
C GLU A 301 -31.37 -18.02 -9.10
N SER A 302 -31.33 -17.91 -7.76
CA SER A 302 -32.21 -17.05 -6.96
C SER A 302 -32.00 -15.55 -7.18
N LYS A 303 -30.96 -15.17 -7.92
CA LYS A 303 -30.51 -13.80 -8.16
C LYS A 303 -30.06 -13.02 -6.92
N MET A 304 -29.95 -13.68 -5.77
CA MET A 304 -29.48 -13.05 -4.52
C MET A 304 -27.97 -12.80 -4.52
N LEU A 305 -27.19 -13.66 -5.18
CA LEU A 305 -25.74 -13.46 -5.29
C LEU A 305 -25.45 -12.26 -6.21
N VAL A 306 -24.84 -11.20 -5.66
CA VAL A 306 -24.50 -9.97 -6.38
C VAL A 306 -23.01 -9.88 -6.69
N ALA A 307 -22.15 -10.29 -5.76
CA ALA A 307 -20.71 -10.26 -5.94
C ALA A 307 -19.98 -11.43 -5.25
N VAL A 308 -18.85 -11.82 -5.82
CA VAL A 308 -17.87 -12.73 -5.22
C VAL A 308 -16.50 -12.04 -5.25
N ILE A 309 -15.94 -11.79 -4.07
CA ILE A 309 -14.69 -11.05 -3.90
C ILE A 309 -13.63 -11.95 -3.27
N ASP A 310 -12.56 -12.25 -3.98
CA ASP A 310 -11.41 -13.00 -3.47
C ASP A 310 -10.46 -12.05 -2.71
N PHE A 311 -10.24 -12.33 -1.42
CA PHE A 311 -9.29 -11.61 -0.56
C PHE A 311 -8.05 -12.47 -0.25
N PRO A 312 -6.86 -11.86 -0.02
CA PRO A 312 -5.69 -12.59 0.46
C PRO A 312 -5.88 -13.10 1.90
N SER A 313 -5.19 -14.19 2.26
CA SER A 313 -5.46 -14.87 3.54
C SER A 313 -4.78 -14.30 4.79
N GLY A 314 -4.24 -13.09 4.75
CA GLY A 314 -3.44 -12.52 5.85
C GLY A 314 -2.06 -13.17 6.07
N SER A 315 -1.76 -14.29 5.40
CA SER A 315 -0.52 -15.05 5.59
C SER A 315 0.64 -14.53 4.73
N ARG A 316 1.89 -14.91 5.05
CA ARG A 316 3.06 -14.61 4.19
C ARG A 316 2.88 -15.13 2.76
N ASN A 317 2.00 -16.11 2.55
CA ASN A 317 1.70 -16.66 1.25
C ASN A 317 0.43 -16.02 0.67
N THR A 318 0.59 -15.09 -0.27
CA THR A 318 -0.50 -14.37 -0.95
C THR A 318 -1.36 -15.25 -1.87
N THR A 319 -0.95 -16.49 -2.13
CA THR A 319 -1.70 -17.44 -2.97
C THR A 319 -2.93 -18.01 -2.26
N ILE A 320 -2.89 -18.08 -0.94
CA ILE A 320 -4.03 -18.52 -0.13
C ILE A 320 -5.03 -17.36 -0.10
N SER A 321 -6.28 -17.64 -0.44
CA SER A 321 -7.37 -16.65 -0.46
C SER A 321 -8.60 -17.13 0.30
N HIS A 322 -9.39 -16.15 0.72
CA HIS A 322 -10.79 -16.29 1.16
C HIS A 322 -11.69 -15.65 0.11
N SER A 323 -12.98 -15.98 0.10
CA SER A 323 -13.93 -15.33 -0.81
C SER A 323 -15.14 -14.82 -0.03
N ALA A 324 -15.45 -13.54 -0.20
CA ALA A 324 -16.67 -12.94 0.30
C ALA A 324 -17.77 -13.12 -0.74
N TRP A 325 -18.91 -13.68 -0.35
CA TRP A 325 -20.11 -13.70 -1.18
C TRP A 325 -21.06 -12.62 -0.67
N VAL A 326 -21.36 -11.65 -1.52
CA VAL A 326 -22.29 -10.56 -1.22
C VAL A 326 -23.68 -10.95 -1.70
N LEU A 327 -24.62 -10.96 -0.77
CA LEU A 327 -26.00 -11.35 -0.98
C LEU A 327 -26.91 -10.13 -0.79
N ARG A 328 -27.86 -9.93 -1.71
CA ARG A 328 -28.93 -8.95 -1.58
C ARG A 328 -30.26 -9.66 -1.62
N ALA A 329 -31.12 -9.33 -0.67
CA ALA A 329 -32.48 -9.81 -0.68
C ALA A 329 -33.32 -8.91 -1.59
N HIS A 330 -33.96 -9.49 -2.61
CA HIS A 330 -34.77 -8.78 -3.61
C HIS A 330 -34.10 -7.49 -4.16
N PRO A 331 -32.99 -7.59 -4.91
CA PRO A 331 -32.33 -6.42 -5.49
C PRO A 331 -33.33 -5.58 -6.29
N THR A 332 -33.34 -4.26 -6.08
CA THR A 332 -34.25 -3.30 -6.71
C THR A 332 -34.28 -3.40 -8.24
N ALA A 333 -33.15 -3.81 -8.83
CA ALA A 333 -33.03 -4.27 -10.21
C ALA A 333 -32.18 -5.56 -10.24
N PRO A 334 -32.80 -6.77 -10.30
CA PRO A 334 -32.06 -8.02 -10.33
C PRO A 334 -31.20 -8.12 -11.59
N ARG A 335 -29.88 -8.12 -11.41
CA ARG A 335 -28.92 -8.21 -12.51
C ARG A 335 -28.73 -9.65 -12.98
N GLU A 336 -28.65 -9.83 -14.29
CA GLU A 336 -28.34 -11.11 -14.94
C GLU A 336 -26.87 -11.54 -14.80
N THR A 337 -26.06 -10.67 -14.20
CA THR A 337 -24.62 -10.82 -14.03
C THR A 337 -24.23 -10.66 -12.56
N VAL A 338 -23.15 -11.34 -12.17
CA VAL A 338 -22.52 -11.29 -10.85
C VAL A 338 -21.13 -10.68 -10.98
N LEU A 339 -20.78 -9.77 -10.09
CA LEU A 339 -19.44 -9.18 -10.02
C LEU A 339 -18.44 -10.23 -9.49
N MET A 340 -17.39 -10.50 -10.24
CA MET A 340 -16.24 -11.30 -9.80
C MET A 340 -15.02 -10.40 -9.64
N ALA A 341 -14.41 -10.34 -8.45
CA ALA A 341 -13.21 -9.53 -8.24
C ALA A 341 -12.11 -10.23 -7.42
N ASP A 342 -10.85 -10.02 -7.77
CA ASP A 342 -9.67 -10.58 -7.09
C ASP A 342 -8.79 -9.48 -6.49
N MET A 343 -9.00 -9.20 -5.20
CA MET A 343 -8.29 -8.17 -4.46
C MET A 343 -6.81 -8.50 -4.25
N ARG A 344 -6.37 -9.75 -4.49
CA ARG A 344 -4.94 -10.11 -4.42
C ARG A 344 -4.12 -9.40 -5.48
N ALA A 345 -4.72 -9.03 -6.61
CA ALA A 345 -4.05 -8.28 -7.67
C ALA A 345 -3.56 -6.91 -7.19
N LEU A 346 -4.19 -6.35 -6.15
CA LEU A 346 -3.89 -5.04 -5.62
C LEU A 346 -2.78 -5.04 -4.56
N LEU A 347 -2.34 -6.19 -4.04
CA LEU A 347 -1.30 -6.23 -3.02
C LEU A 347 0.06 -6.62 -3.61
N PRO A 348 1.12 -5.82 -3.42
CA PRO A 348 2.49 -6.22 -3.75
C PRO A 348 2.91 -7.49 -3.00
N ALA A 349 3.85 -8.24 -3.57
CA ALA A 349 4.49 -9.35 -2.86
C ALA A 349 5.09 -8.86 -1.53
N ASN A 350 4.79 -9.56 -0.43
CA ASN A 350 5.21 -9.22 0.94
C ASN A 350 4.61 -7.92 1.53
N HIS A 351 3.52 -7.39 0.98
CA HIS A 351 2.84 -6.24 1.57
C HIS A 351 2.31 -6.55 2.98
N ARG A 352 2.61 -5.69 3.96
CA ARG A 352 2.29 -5.91 5.38
C ARG A 352 1.15 -5.01 5.91
N GLY A 353 0.69 -4.02 5.15
CA GLY A 353 -0.31 -3.01 5.57
C GLY A 353 -1.57 -3.01 4.68
N GLY A 354 -2.38 -1.95 4.77
CA GLY A 354 -3.45 -1.67 3.80
C GLY A 354 -4.67 -2.61 3.81
N TRP A 355 -4.82 -3.49 4.80
CA TRP A 355 -5.91 -4.48 4.84
C TRP A 355 -7.29 -3.85 4.98
N THR A 356 -7.45 -2.86 5.85
CA THR A 356 -8.70 -2.10 5.99
C THR A 356 -9.02 -1.31 4.72
N ALA A 357 -8.01 -0.66 4.13
CA ALA A 357 -8.13 0.02 2.85
C ALA A 357 -8.50 -0.95 1.69
N LEU A 358 -8.06 -2.20 1.75
CA LEU A 358 -8.45 -3.25 0.78
C LEU A 358 -9.91 -3.67 0.95
N GLY A 359 -10.38 -3.80 2.19
CA GLY A 359 -11.79 -4.02 2.49
C GLY A 359 -12.66 -2.86 1.99
N GLU A 360 -12.20 -1.63 2.20
CA GLU A 360 -12.85 -0.42 1.70
C GLU A 360 -12.88 -0.35 0.17
N PHE A 361 -11.77 -0.65 -0.50
CA PHE A 361 -11.72 -0.75 -1.96
C PHE A 361 -12.76 -1.73 -2.50
N ALA A 362 -12.82 -2.93 -1.92
CA ALA A 362 -13.76 -3.97 -2.33
C ALA A 362 -15.22 -3.54 -2.12
N ALA A 363 -15.54 -2.90 -0.99
CA ALA A 363 -16.89 -2.44 -0.70
C ALA A 363 -17.32 -1.36 -1.71
N ARG A 364 -16.44 -0.39 -1.97
CA ARG A 364 -16.67 0.66 -2.96
C ARG A 364 -16.89 0.08 -4.36
N LEU A 365 -16.10 -0.93 -4.74
CA LEU A 365 -16.26 -1.62 -6.03
C LEU A 365 -17.65 -2.27 -6.15
N VAL A 366 -18.12 -2.92 -5.09
CA VAL A 366 -19.46 -3.53 -5.07
C VAL A 366 -20.56 -2.46 -5.17
N LEU A 367 -20.46 -1.36 -4.42
CA LEU A 367 -21.44 -0.27 -4.45
C LEU A 367 -21.48 0.44 -5.82
N SER A 368 -20.31 0.73 -6.40
CA SER A 368 -20.18 1.30 -7.75
C SER A 368 -20.73 0.34 -8.81
N TRP A 369 -20.46 -0.95 -8.67
CA TRP A 369 -21.09 -1.97 -9.50
C TRP A 369 -22.60 -1.89 -9.40
N GLU A 370 -23.19 -1.88 -8.20
CA GLU A 370 -24.64 -1.82 -7.96
C GLU A 370 -25.30 -0.54 -8.53
N GLY A 371 -24.52 0.50 -8.86
CA GLY A 371 -25.01 1.77 -9.40
C GLY A 371 -25.36 2.79 -8.30
N ASP A 372 -24.91 2.53 -7.08
CA ASP A 372 -25.13 3.41 -5.94
C ASP A 372 -24.10 4.54 -5.95
N GLN A 373 -24.41 5.62 -6.67
CA GLN A 373 -23.62 6.86 -6.68
C GLN A 373 -24.08 7.86 -5.59
N ALA A 374 -25.00 7.46 -4.70
CA ALA A 374 -25.48 8.31 -3.62
C ALA A 374 -24.35 8.55 -2.61
N ASP A 375 -23.59 9.61 -2.87
CA ASP A 375 -23.04 10.62 -1.96
C ASP A 375 -21.68 11.08 -2.51
N THR A 376 -21.75 12.12 -3.32
CA THR A 376 -20.62 12.95 -3.73
C THR A 376 -19.88 13.61 -2.54
N GLU A 377 -20.39 13.51 -1.30
CA GLU A 377 -19.69 13.94 -0.07
C GLU A 377 -18.52 13.03 0.33
N TRP A 378 -18.46 11.79 -0.16
CA TRP A 378 -17.41 10.81 0.20
C TRP A 378 -16.00 11.13 -0.34
N LEU A 379 -15.88 12.07 -1.30
CA LEU A 379 -14.60 12.59 -1.81
C LEU A 379 -13.90 13.54 -0.82
N GLN A 380 -14.58 14.02 0.22
CA GLN A 380 -13.99 14.89 1.26
C GLN A 380 -13.21 14.13 2.35
N LEU A 381 -13.13 12.80 2.27
CA LEU A 381 -12.40 11.93 3.20
C LEU A 381 -10.86 12.01 3.07
N GLU A 382 -10.32 13.10 2.52
CA GLU A 382 -8.91 13.50 2.73
C GLU A 382 -8.57 13.67 4.22
N GLN A 383 -9.58 13.78 5.11
CA GLN A 383 -9.39 13.97 6.55
C GLN A 383 -9.39 12.68 7.39
N THR A 384 -9.73 11.51 6.84
CA THR A 384 -9.52 10.27 7.60
C THR A 384 -8.14 9.71 7.31
N ASN A 385 -7.46 9.27 8.35
CA ASN A 385 -6.18 8.55 8.33
C ASN A 385 -6.31 7.18 7.63
N SER A 386 -6.90 7.12 6.43
CA SER A 386 -6.79 5.99 5.52
C SER A 386 -5.31 5.76 5.26
N SER A 387 -4.77 4.73 5.90
CA SER A 387 -3.34 4.43 5.97
C SER A 387 -2.70 4.06 4.63
N ASP A 388 -3.48 3.93 3.54
CA ASP A 388 -2.97 3.52 2.23
C ASP A 388 -3.62 4.30 1.05
N LYS A 389 -3.14 5.53 0.82
CA LYS A 389 -3.50 6.41 -0.34
C LYS A 389 -3.41 5.67 -1.69
N ARG A 390 -2.41 4.79 -1.81
CA ARG A 390 -2.60 3.42 -2.30
C ARG A 390 -3.78 3.10 -3.21
N LEU A 391 -4.64 2.34 -2.55
CA LEU A 391 -5.80 1.69 -3.09
C LEU A 391 -6.86 2.72 -3.44
N LEU A 392 -6.93 3.85 -2.70
CA LEU A 392 -7.83 4.95 -3.02
C LEU A 392 -7.54 5.53 -4.41
N ASN A 393 -6.27 5.81 -4.72
CA ASN A 393 -5.90 6.36 -6.03
C ASN A 393 -6.12 5.36 -7.16
N ILE A 394 -5.81 4.08 -6.93
CA ILE A 394 -6.16 3.02 -7.87
C ILE A 394 -7.67 2.99 -8.11
N TYR A 395 -8.47 3.11 -7.06
CA TYR A 395 -9.93 3.11 -7.17
C TYR A 395 -10.43 4.30 -8.00
N LEU A 396 -9.99 5.51 -7.67
CA LEU A 396 -10.40 6.73 -8.37
C LEU A 396 -9.99 6.69 -9.86
N ARG A 397 -8.79 6.19 -10.17
CA ARG A 397 -8.31 6.04 -11.55
C ARG A 397 -9.17 5.10 -12.38
N GLU A 398 -9.58 3.98 -11.79
CA GLU A 398 -10.21 2.90 -12.55
C GLU A 398 -11.74 2.95 -12.51
N PHE A 399 -12.30 3.51 -11.45
CA PHE A 399 -13.74 3.50 -11.14
C PHE A 399 -14.30 4.88 -10.79
N GLY A 400 -13.52 5.96 -10.93
CA GLY A 400 -13.96 7.33 -10.64
C GLY A 400 -15.15 7.79 -11.48
N ASP A 401 -15.23 7.32 -12.72
CA ASP A 401 -16.36 7.58 -13.63
C ASP A 401 -17.48 6.52 -13.53
N GLY A 402 -17.40 5.62 -12.53
CA GLY A 402 -18.29 4.48 -12.35
C GLY A 402 -17.65 3.13 -12.65
N TYR A 403 -18.43 2.06 -12.53
CA TYR A 403 -17.93 0.70 -12.71
C TYR A 403 -17.54 0.40 -14.17
N ARG A 404 -16.40 -0.30 -14.34
CA ARG A 404 -16.00 -0.96 -15.58
C ARG A 404 -15.26 -2.27 -15.28
N ASP A 405 -15.26 -3.21 -16.21
CA ASP A 405 -14.41 -4.40 -16.09
C ASP A 405 -12.93 -4.02 -16.18
N VAL A 406 -12.12 -4.52 -15.25
CA VAL A 406 -10.68 -4.22 -15.18
C VAL A 406 -9.88 -5.52 -15.25
N PRO A 407 -9.12 -5.76 -16.34
CA PRO A 407 -8.39 -7.00 -16.55
C PRO A 407 -7.55 -7.46 -15.36
N GLY A 408 -7.82 -8.68 -14.88
CA GLY A 408 -7.12 -9.29 -13.75
C GLY A 408 -7.48 -8.74 -12.37
N LEU A 409 -8.41 -7.78 -12.28
CA LEU A 409 -8.93 -7.22 -11.02
C LEU A 409 -10.41 -7.55 -10.84
N CYS A 410 -11.27 -7.22 -11.81
CA CYS A 410 -12.70 -7.49 -11.73
C CYS A 410 -13.36 -7.66 -13.10
N VAL A 411 -14.42 -8.46 -13.15
CA VAL A 411 -15.20 -8.74 -14.35
C VAL A 411 -16.66 -9.03 -13.98
N SER A 412 -17.58 -8.62 -14.85
CA SER A 412 -18.98 -9.00 -14.77
C SER A 412 -19.23 -10.34 -15.47
N VAL A 413 -19.75 -11.33 -14.75
CA VAL A 413 -19.98 -12.69 -15.28
C VAL A 413 -21.46 -13.01 -15.32
N SER A 414 -21.96 -13.50 -16.45
CA SER A 414 -23.35 -13.91 -16.57
C SER A 414 -23.67 -15.11 -15.68
N ARG A 415 -24.89 -15.17 -15.14
CA ARG A 415 -25.33 -16.32 -14.32
C ARG A 415 -25.27 -17.65 -15.08
N GLN A 416 -25.53 -17.65 -16.39
CA GLN A 416 -25.39 -18.83 -17.24
C GLN A 416 -23.94 -19.35 -17.29
N GLN A 417 -22.95 -18.46 -17.40
CA GLN A 417 -21.53 -18.84 -17.35
C GLN A 417 -21.16 -19.43 -15.98
N LEU A 418 -21.71 -18.90 -14.89
CA LEU A 418 -21.49 -19.47 -13.55
C LEU A 418 -22.04 -20.89 -13.44
N LEU A 419 -23.29 -21.10 -13.87
CA LEU A 419 -23.93 -22.42 -13.87
C LEU A 419 -23.17 -23.43 -14.74
N ALA A 420 -22.74 -23.01 -15.93
CA ALA A 420 -21.92 -23.82 -16.82
C ALA A 420 -20.58 -24.23 -16.18
N ASN A 421 -19.98 -23.36 -15.37
CA ASN A 421 -18.77 -23.65 -14.60
C ASN A 421 -19.06 -24.27 -13.21
N HIS A 422 -20.17 -25.01 -13.07
CA HIS A 422 -20.59 -25.70 -11.84
C HIS A 422 -20.71 -24.79 -10.61
N SER A 423 -21.11 -23.53 -10.85
CA SER A 423 -21.24 -22.48 -9.85
C SER A 423 -20.03 -22.39 -8.94
N ARG A 424 -18.82 -22.51 -9.52
CA ARG A 424 -17.57 -22.28 -8.78
C ARG A 424 -17.49 -20.80 -8.43
N LEU A 425 -17.56 -20.47 -7.14
CA LEU A 425 -17.56 -19.10 -6.63
C LEU A 425 -16.15 -18.70 -6.17
N LEU A 426 -15.21 -18.78 -7.11
CA LEU A 426 -13.84 -18.28 -6.99
C LEU A 426 -13.61 -17.24 -8.08
N ALA A 427 -13.50 -15.96 -7.71
CA ALA A 427 -13.42 -14.87 -8.69
C ALA A 427 -12.24 -15.04 -9.67
N ARG A 428 -11.11 -15.55 -9.17
CA ARG A 428 -9.94 -15.83 -10.01
C ARG A 428 -10.22 -16.74 -11.19
N ASP A 429 -11.13 -17.71 -11.04
CA ASP A 429 -11.39 -18.73 -12.07
C ASP A 429 -11.97 -18.06 -13.35
N TYR A 430 -12.56 -16.87 -13.20
CA TYR A 430 -13.13 -16.05 -14.29
C TYR A 430 -12.18 -14.93 -14.76
N LEU A 431 -11.05 -14.74 -14.08
CA LEU A 431 -10.04 -13.73 -14.39
C LEU A 431 -8.77 -14.35 -15.03
N VAL A 432 -8.63 -15.68 -15.06
CA VAL A 432 -7.39 -16.38 -15.49
C VAL A 432 -7.00 -16.09 -16.93
N SER A 433 -7.96 -15.89 -17.83
CA SER A 433 -7.70 -15.62 -19.25
C SER A 433 -7.19 -14.19 -19.51
N GLN A 434 -7.23 -13.32 -18.51
CA GLN A 434 -6.83 -11.93 -18.64
C GLN A 434 -5.38 -11.74 -18.14
N LYS A 435 -4.56 -11.05 -18.93
CA LYS A 435 -3.19 -10.69 -18.52
C LYS A 435 -3.27 -9.86 -17.23
N LYS A 436 -2.67 -10.34 -16.15
CA LYS A 436 -2.68 -9.65 -14.85
C LYS A 436 -1.98 -8.31 -14.98
N ARG A 437 -2.73 -7.21 -14.83
CA ARG A 437 -2.14 -5.90 -14.62
C ARG A 437 -1.47 -5.89 -13.25
N ILE A 438 -0.21 -5.47 -13.19
CA ILE A 438 0.55 -5.35 -11.95
C ILE A 438 0.32 -3.93 -11.43
N TRP A 439 -0.17 -3.82 -10.20
CA TRP A 439 -0.50 -2.57 -9.51
C TRP A 439 0.53 -2.28 -8.40
N ALA A 440 1.76 -2.72 -8.61
CA ALA A 440 2.82 -2.73 -7.61
C ALA A 440 3.30 -1.32 -7.28
N SER A 441 3.39 -0.43 -8.28
CA SER A 441 3.81 0.97 -8.12
C SER A 441 2.72 1.83 -7.49
N GLY A 442 1.45 1.54 -7.81
CA GLY A 442 0.31 2.42 -7.55
C GLY A 442 0.24 3.62 -8.51
N LEU A 443 1.33 3.96 -9.20
CA LEU A 443 1.42 5.08 -10.14
C LEU A 443 0.61 4.78 -11.41
N ASP A 444 0.00 5.82 -11.98
CA ASP A 444 -0.57 5.73 -13.32
C ASP A 444 0.52 5.86 -14.38
N ASN A 445 0.75 4.79 -15.13
CA ASN A 445 1.71 4.76 -16.22
C ASN A 445 1.12 5.13 -17.58
N ALA A 446 -0.19 5.38 -17.67
CA ALA A 446 -0.89 5.61 -18.94
C ALA A 446 -0.26 6.73 -19.77
N ALA A 447 0.11 7.85 -19.12
CA ALA A 447 0.79 8.95 -19.78
C ALA A 447 2.09 8.48 -20.45
N ILE A 448 2.98 7.81 -19.71
CA ILE A 448 4.25 7.32 -20.26
C ILE A 448 4.02 6.25 -21.34
N THR A 449 3.10 5.32 -21.15
CA THR A 449 2.81 4.27 -22.14
C THR A 449 2.26 4.87 -23.44
N GLN A 450 1.38 5.87 -23.36
CA GLN A 450 0.87 6.60 -24.52
C GLN A 450 2.00 7.35 -25.25
N LEU A 451 2.90 8.00 -24.50
CA LEU A 451 4.08 8.64 -25.04
C LEU A 451 4.98 7.63 -25.79
N LEU A 452 5.23 6.45 -25.21
CA LEU A 452 6.04 5.38 -25.81
C LEU A 452 5.37 4.71 -27.03
N ALA A 453 4.04 4.69 -27.10
CA ALA A 453 3.29 4.13 -28.23
C ALA A 453 3.21 5.09 -29.43
N SER A 454 3.33 6.39 -29.20
CA SER A 454 3.25 7.40 -30.27
C SER A 454 4.44 7.31 -31.23
N LYS A 455 4.20 7.34 -32.55
CA LYS A 455 5.26 7.41 -33.58
C LYS A 455 5.89 8.81 -33.58
N ARG A 456 6.86 9.04 -32.71
CA ARG A 456 7.57 10.32 -32.60
C ARG A 456 8.68 10.45 -33.63
N GLN A 457 8.83 11.63 -34.21
CA GLN A 457 9.96 11.97 -35.08
C GLN A 457 11.27 12.08 -34.30
N LEU A 458 11.23 12.59 -33.07
CA LEU A 458 12.38 12.72 -32.16
C LEU A 458 12.13 11.85 -30.91
N ARG A 459 13.09 10.98 -30.60
CA ARG A 459 13.04 10.12 -29.40
C ARG A 459 13.79 10.80 -28.27
N GLU A 460 13.05 11.57 -27.49
CA GLU A 460 13.56 12.23 -26.28
C GLU A 460 13.42 11.30 -25.05
N PRO A 461 14.36 11.34 -24.09
CA PRO A 461 14.21 10.64 -22.82
C PRO A 461 13.01 11.14 -22.02
N ILE A 462 12.31 10.26 -21.31
CA ILE A 462 11.23 10.60 -20.38
C ILE A 462 11.78 10.57 -18.96
N TYR A 463 11.59 11.64 -18.18
CA TYR A 463 12.06 11.70 -16.79
C TYR A 463 10.89 11.58 -15.81
N VAL A 464 11.07 10.78 -14.78
CA VAL A 464 10.17 10.65 -13.64
C VAL A 464 10.94 10.98 -12.38
N ILE A 465 10.54 12.06 -11.70
CA ILE A 465 11.15 12.56 -10.47
C ILE A 465 10.19 12.40 -9.29
N GLY A 466 10.67 12.19 -8.08
CA GLY A 466 9.79 12.13 -6.90
C GLY A 466 10.51 11.64 -5.66
N ASN A 467 9.84 11.71 -4.50
CA ASN A 467 10.41 11.33 -3.21
C ASN A 467 10.72 9.83 -3.08
N ASN A 468 11.49 9.49 -2.05
CA ASN A 468 11.71 8.09 -1.63
C ASN A 468 10.37 7.46 -1.24
N GLY A 469 10.07 6.28 -1.80
CA GLY A 469 8.83 5.57 -1.52
C GLY A 469 7.66 5.86 -2.47
N GLU A 470 7.79 6.81 -3.40
CA GLU A 470 6.73 7.15 -4.38
C GLU A 470 6.49 6.07 -5.46
N GLY A 471 7.26 4.98 -5.46
CA GLY A 471 7.04 3.85 -6.36
C GLY A 471 7.70 3.94 -7.74
N LYS A 472 8.62 4.90 -7.97
CA LYS A 472 9.30 5.10 -9.28
C LYS A 472 9.99 3.85 -9.84
N SER A 473 10.79 3.14 -9.05
CA SER A 473 11.43 1.89 -9.49
C SER A 473 10.42 0.79 -9.82
N LEU A 474 9.28 0.77 -9.12
CA LEU A 474 8.17 -0.16 -9.40
C LEU A 474 7.42 0.24 -10.67
N LEU A 475 7.28 1.54 -10.95
CA LEU A 475 6.74 2.06 -12.20
C LEU A 475 7.60 1.62 -13.39
N LEU A 476 8.93 1.77 -13.30
CA LEU A 476 9.82 1.31 -14.36
C LEU A 476 9.68 -0.20 -14.58
N ARG A 477 9.57 -0.98 -13.51
CA ARG A 477 9.33 -2.43 -13.60
C ARG A 477 8.03 -2.75 -14.35
N GLU A 478 6.92 -2.08 -14.02
CA GLU A 478 5.63 -2.28 -14.70
C GLU A 478 5.71 -1.92 -16.18
N ILE A 479 6.38 -0.82 -16.52
CA ILE A 479 6.64 -0.43 -17.91
C ILE A 479 7.48 -1.51 -18.62
N ALA A 480 8.46 -2.09 -17.94
CA ALA A 480 9.28 -3.17 -18.49
C ALA A 480 8.43 -4.39 -18.86
N GLU A 481 7.59 -4.84 -17.92
CA GLU A 481 6.68 -5.97 -18.10
C GLU A 481 5.73 -5.75 -19.29
N LEU A 482 5.12 -4.55 -19.38
CA LEU A 482 4.26 -4.18 -20.52
C LEU A 482 5.00 -4.16 -21.86
N SER A 483 6.24 -3.66 -21.88
CA SER A 483 7.06 -3.59 -23.10
C SER A 483 7.50 -4.98 -23.57
N ILE A 484 7.93 -5.85 -22.65
CA ILE A 484 8.28 -7.26 -22.93
C ILE A 484 7.06 -7.99 -23.51
N ASP A 485 5.89 -7.75 -22.92
CA ASP A 485 4.62 -8.32 -23.35
C ASP A 485 4.21 -7.92 -24.77
N GLN A 486 4.71 -6.79 -25.27
CA GLN A 486 4.54 -6.31 -26.64
C GLN A 486 5.64 -6.83 -27.59
N GLY A 487 6.54 -7.70 -27.12
CA GLY A 487 7.68 -8.20 -27.91
C GLY A 487 8.76 -7.14 -28.14
N ARG A 488 8.81 -6.09 -27.32
CA ARG A 488 9.79 -5.02 -27.44
C ARG A 488 11.01 -5.32 -26.58
N LYS A 489 12.20 -5.27 -27.19
CA LYS A 489 13.48 -5.43 -26.48
C LYS A 489 13.61 -4.34 -25.41
N THR A 490 13.75 -4.76 -24.17
CA THR A 490 13.70 -3.90 -22.98
C THR A 490 14.95 -4.13 -22.14
N ILE A 491 15.62 -3.05 -21.73
CA ILE A 491 16.84 -3.08 -20.94
C ILE A 491 16.62 -2.33 -19.63
N GLY A 492 16.93 -2.97 -18.49
CA GLY A 492 16.85 -2.35 -17.16
C GLY A 492 18.23 -2.03 -16.60
N LEU A 493 18.47 -0.78 -16.22
CA LEU A 493 19.70 -0.24 -15.65
C LEU A 493 19.38 0.35 -14.27
N ALA A 494 19.80 -0.31 -13.19
CA ALA A 494 19.61 0.20 -11.82
C ALA A 494 20.96 0.42 -11.12
N PHE A 495 21.08 1.58 -10.47
CA PHE A 495 22.27 2.01 -9.73
C PHE A 495 22.07 2.05 -8.20
N GLY A 496 20.81 2.04 -7.75
CA GLY A 496 20.42 2.04 -6.34
C GLY A 496 20.79 0.78 -5.55
N PHE A 497 20.71 0.88 -4.22
CA PHE A 497 21.02 -0.22 -3.30
C PHE A 497 20.03 -1.39 -3.41
N SER A 498 18.75 -1.10 -3.70
CA SER A 498 17.70 -2.11 -3.87
C SER A 498 17.30 -2.27 -5.35
N ASP A 499 17.67 -3.41 -5.96
CA ASP A 499 17.28 -3.73 -7.33
C ASP A 499 15.85 -4.27 -7.41
N ARG A 500 14.95 -3.51 -8.05
CA ARG A 500 13.54 -3.86 -8.26
C ARG A 500 13.27 -4.61 -9.57
N PHE A 501 14.25 -4.74 -10.47
CA PHE A 501 14.18 -5.52 -11.71
C PHE A 501 14.64 -6.98 -11.53
N SER A 502 15.34 -7.31 -10.43
CA SER A 502 15.84 -8.65 -10.08
C SER A 502 14.84 -9.80 -10.28
N HIS A 503 13.57 -9.62 -9.89
CA HIS A 503 12.53 -10.64 -10.04
C HIS A 503 12.16 -10.93 -11.51
N LEU A 504 12.25 -9.93 -12.39
CA LEU A 504 12.01 -10.12 -13.83
C LEU A 504 13.10 -10.98 -14.46
N ALA A 505 14.36 -10.74 -14.08
CA ALA A 505 15.49 -11.49 -14.59
C ALA A 505 15.44 -12.98 -14.21
N GLN A 506 14.89 -13.32 -13.04
CA GLN A 506 14.76 -14.73 -12.59
C GLN A 506 13.59 -15.47 -13.25
N LYS A 507 12.45 -14.80 -13.43
CA LYS A 507 11.22 -15.42 -13.98
C LYS A 507 11.30 -15.68 -15.47
N ASN A 508 12.08 -14.88 -16.20
CA ASN A 508 12.09 -14.83 -17.66
C ASN A 508 13.38 -15.37 -18.29
N LYS A 509 14.10 -16.32 -17.66
CA LYS A 509 15.29 -16.96 -18.26
C LYS A 509 15.00 -17.58 -19.66
N GLU A 510 13.74 -17.83 -19.99
CA GLU A 510 13.28 -18.35 -21.29
C GLU A 510 12.86 -17.25 -22.31
N ASN A 511 12.71 -15.99 -21.91
CA ASN A 511 12.19 -14.92 -22.78
C ASN A 511 13.28 -13.89 -23.14
N SER A 512 13.64 -13.80 -24.42
CA SER A 512 14.78 -13.04 -24.95
C SER A 512 14.64 -11.51 -24.96
N PHE A 513 13.45 -10.99 -24.61
CA PHE A 513 13.13 -9.56 -24.75
C PHE A 513 13.52 -8.69 -23.56
N PHE A 514 13.94 -9.26 -22.41
CA PHE A 514 14.43 -8.48 -21.27
C PHE A 514 15.91 -8.73 -20.99
N ARG A 515 16.69 -7.64 -20.85
CA ARG A 515 18.10 -7.70 -20.47
C ARG A 515 18.34 -6.79 -19.27
N TYR A 516 18.79 -7.37 -18.16
CA TYR A 516 19.18 -6.59 -16.99
C TYR A 516 20.67 -6.25 -17.03
N GLU A 517 20.99 -4.99 -16.81
CA GLU A 517 22.34 -4.41 -16.91
C GLU A 517 22.65 -3.54 -15.69
N GLY A 518 21.97 -3.72 -14.55
CA GLY A 518 22.29 -2.97 -13.32
C GLY A 518 23.65 -3.34 -12.70
N ILE A 519 24.06 -2.62 -11.66
CA ILE A 519 25.37 -2.82 -11.00
C ILE A 519 25.41 -4.10 -10.15
N ARG A 520 24.26 -4.55 -9.64
CA ARG A 520 24.15 -5.72 -8.76
C ARG A 520 23.22 -6.77 -9.36
N ASN A 521 23.65 -8.04 -9.38
CA ASN A 521 22.81 -9.17 -9.78
C ASN A 521 22.08 -9.74 -8.56
N ALA A 522 20.85 -10.23 -8.77
CA ALA A 522 19.86 -10.61 -7.77
C ALA A 522 20.32 -11.52 -6.59
N ASN A 523 21.48 -12.18 -6.68
CA ASN A 523 21.94 -13.18 -5.70
C ASN A 523 23.34 -12.93 -5.10
N SER A 524 24.02 -11.82 -5.41
CA SER A 524 25.27 -11.46 -4.70
C SER A 524 25.62 -9.99 -4.88
N THR A 525 26.26 -9.39 -3.87
CA THR A 525 27.14 -8.23 -4.08
C THR A 525 28.16 -8.69 -5.12
N ALA A 526 28.03 -8.24 -6.37
CA ALA A 526 29.03 -8.52 -7.38
C ALA A 526 30.36 -7.95 -6.85
N SER A 527 31.38 -8.79 -6.71
CA SER A 527 32.71 -8.31 -6.33
C SER A 527 33.15 -7.25 -7.34
N GLY A 528 33.85 -6.20 -6.90
CA GLY A 528 34.35 -5.15 -7.79
C GLY A 528 35.11 -5.72 -8.99
N LYS A 529 35.83 -6.83 -8.77
CA LYS A 529 36.48 -7.65 -9.80
C LYS A 529 35.52 -8.09 -10.91
N LYS A 530 34.37 -8.66 -10.57
CA LYS A 530 33.42 -9.17 -11.57
C LYS A 530 32.86 -8.05 -12.45
N ILE A 531 32.59 -6.89 -11.85
CA ILE A 531 32.11 -5.71 -12.59
C ILE A 531 33.22 -5.20 -13.51
N ALA A 532 34.45 -5.05 -13.02
CA ALA A 532 35.58 -4.58 -13.80
C ALA A 532 35.85 -5.46 -15.03
N LEU A 533 35.84 -6.79 -14.86
CA LEU A 533 36.04 -7.75 -15.95
C LEU A 533 34.87 -7.75 -16.97
N ASP A 534 33.62 -7.67 -16.49
CA ASP A 534 32.45 -7.55 -17.37
C ASP A 534 32.50 -6.25 -18.20
N MET A 535 32.90 -5.14 -17.57
CA MET A 535 33.12 -3.87 -18.27
C MET A 535 34.26 -3.97 -19.28
N GLY A 536 35.34 -4.70 -18.99
CA GLY A 536 36.46 -4.90 -19.90
C GLY A 536 36.02 -5.60 -21.18
N LYS A 537 35.28 -6.70 -21.04
CA LYS A 537 34.69 -7.41 -22.17
C LYS A 537 33.76 -6.52 -23.00
N LYS A 538 32.82 -5.81 -22.35
CA LYS A 538 31.88 -4.91 -23.03
C LYS A 538 32.58 -3.76 -23.73
N MET A 539 33.65 -3.23 -23.14
CA MET A 539 34.47 -2.18 -23.73
C MET A 539 35.20 -2.70 -24.96
N PHE A 540 35.73 -3.93 -24.94
CA PHE A 540 36.29 -4.51 -26.16
C PHE A 540 35.22 -4.70 -27.24
N ASP A 541 34.09 -5.33 -26.89
CA ASP A 541 32.99 -5.60 -27.83
C ASP A 541 32.46 -4.32 -28.50
N LEU A 542 32.37 -3.20 -27.77
CA LEU A 542 31.94 -1.93 -28.35
C LEU A 542 33.01 -1.28 -29.23
N HIS A 543 34.30 -1.51 -28.95
CA HIS A 543 35.41 -0.98 -29.74
C HIS A 543 35.59 -1.72 -31.06
N CYS A 544 35.06 -2.93 -31.20
CA CYS A 544 35.02 -3.67 -32.46
C CYS A 544 33.84 -3.30 -33.37
N ASP A 545 32.89 -2.49 -32.89
CA ASP A 545 31.70 -2.06 -33.65
C ASP A 545 31.77 -0.54 -33.95
N PRO A 546 31.87 -0.11 -35.22
CA PRO A 546 31.98 1.30 -35.57
C PRO A 546 30.83 2.18 -35.05
N HIS A 547 29.60 1.65 -35.05
CA HIS A 547 28.42 2.40 -34.64
C HIS A 547 28.37 2.59 -33.12
N ARG A 548 28.78 1.56 -32.36
CA ARG A 548 28.84 1.65 -30.89
C ARG A 548 30.04 2.46 -30.42
N LEU A 549 31.18 2.32 -31.10
CA LEU A 549 32.38 3.09 -30.85
C LEU A 549 32.12 4.59 -31.03
N ALA A 550 31.45 4.99 -32.10
CA ALA A 550 31.06 6.38 -32.32
C ALA A 550 30.19 6.95 -31.18
N ALA A 551 29.22 6.17 -30.70
CA ALA A 551 28.37 6.57 -29.57
C ALA A 551 29.18 6.71 -28.27
N PHE A 552 30.09 5.76 -28.03
CA PHE A 552 30.97 5.76 -26.86
C PHE A 552 31.92 6.96 -26.88
N SER A 553 32.57 7.25 -28.01
CA SER A 553 33.43 8.42 -28.19
C SER A 553 32.67 9.73 -27.95
N MET A 554 31.47 9.87 -28.53
CA MET A 554 30.59 11.02 -28.32
C MET A 554 30.23 11.22 -26.84
N GLY A 555 30.02 10.12 -26.09
CA GLY A 555 29.77 10.19 -24.65
C GLY A 555 30.99 10.57 -23.83
N LEU A 556 32.19 10.09 -24.18
CA LEU A 556 33.43 10.47 -23.49
C LEU A 556 33.79 11.94 -23.70
N GLU A 557 33.60 12.47 -24.92
CA GLU A 557 33.82 13.89 -25.23
C GLU A 557 32.95 14.81 -24.38
N LEU A 558 31.71 14.41 -24.11
CA LEU A 558 30.81 15.17 -23.24
C LEU A 558 31.24 15.17 -21.77
N LEU A 559 32.06 14.21 -21.35
CA LEU A 559 32.42 13.98 -19.94
C LEU A 559 33.85 14.41 -19.59
N ASP A 560 34.58 15.02 -20.54
CA ASP A 560 35.96 15.51 -20.38
C ASP A 560 37.00 14.41 -20.09
N PHE A 561 36.76 13.18 -20.53
CA PHE A 561 37.75 12.09 -20.50
C PHE A 561 38.63 12.11 -21.78
N ARG A 562 39.93 11.75 -21.69
CA ARG A 562 40.80 11.71 -22.88
C ARG A 562 40.36 10.64 -23.89
N ALA A 563 40.75 10.86 -25.14
CA ALA A 563 40.57 9.94 -26.26
C ALA A 563 41.26 8.57 -26.11
N ARG A 564 42.32 8.44 -25.29
CA ARG A 564 43.09 7.18 -25.18
C ARG A 564 42.47 6.20 -24.19
N ARG A 565 42.23 4.99 -24.67
CA ARG A 565 41.42 3.95 -24.03
C ARG A 565 42.23 2.68 -23.95
N TYR A 566 42.22 2.03 -22.80
CA TYR A 566 43.09 0.89 -22.56
C TYR A 566 42.31 -0.29 -21.99
N LEU A 567 42.81 -1.49 -22.24
CA LEU A 567 42.51 -2.68 -21.46
C LEU A 567 43.77 -3.09 -20.71
N VAL A 568 43.63 -3.30 -19.40
CA VAL A 568 44.73 -3.70 -18.52
C VAL A 568 44.32 -4.93 -17.71
N PRO A 569 45.24 -5.82 -17.31
CA PRO A 569 44.90 -6.96 -16.46
C PRO A 569 44.29 -6.51 -15.12
N PHE A 570 43.37 -7.30 -14.57
CA PHE A 570 42.83 -7.04 -13.24
C PHE A 570 43.81 -7.51 -12.15
N THR A 571 44.29 -6.60 -11.30
CA THR A 571 45.14 -6.88 -10.13
C THR A 571 44.43 -6.43 -8.84
N SER A 572 44.62 -7.16 -7.74
CA SER A 572 43.96 -6.89 -6.45
C SER A 572 44.81 -6.08 -5.47
N GLU A 573 46.13 -6.09 -5.63
CA GLU A 573 47.13 -5.36 -4.84
C GLU A 573 48.16 -4.83 -5.84
N TRP A 574 48.66 -3.61 -5.60
CA TRP A 574 49.61 -2.93 -6.49
C TRP A 574 50.93 -2.83 -5.74
N ASP A 575 51.88 -3.72 -6.04
CA ASP A 575 53.27 -3.58 -5.62
C ASP A 575 54.09 -2.87 -6.71
N ASP A 576 55.22 -2.24 -6.35
CA ASP A 576 56.12 -1.55 -7.30
C ASP A 576 56.64 -2.49 -8.44
N GLN A 577 56.56 -3.82 -8.27
CA GLN A 577 56.91 -4.81 -9.29
C GLN A 577 55.80 -5.02 -10.35
N ASP A 578 54.54 -4.67 -10.06
CA ASP A 578 53.40 -4.84 -10.98
C ASP A 578 53.35 -3.73 -12.06
N ALA A 579 54.04 -2.61 -11.86
CA ALA A 579 54.09 -1.50 -12.80
C ALA A 579 54.72 -1.90 -14.15
N ASP A 580 55.76 -2.74 -14.15
CA ASP A 580 56.43 -3.23 -15.37
C ASP A 580 55.58 -4.29 -16.13
N LEU A 581 54.80 -5.09 -15.39
CA LEU A 581 53.81 -6.03 -15.95
C LEU A 581 52.61 -5.31 -16.57
N LEU A 582 52.18 -4.19 -15.98
CA LEU A 582 51.14 -3.32 -16.52
C LEU A 582 51.54 -2.74 -17.87
N VAL A 583 52.76 -2.21 -18.01
CA VAL A 583 53.22 -1.61 -19.28
C VAL A 583 53.28 -2.65 -20.41
N SER A 584 53.73 -3.88 -20.10
CA SER A 584 53.85 -4.96 -21.09
C SER A 584 52.51 -5.60 -21.49
N SER A 585 51.49 -5.53 -20.63
CA SER A 585 50.17 -6.17 -20.84
C SER A 585 49.04 -5.16 -21.12
N THR A 586 49.35 -3.87 -21.19
CA THR A 586 48.39 -2.82 -21.52
C THR A 586 48.09 -2.83 -23.02
N VAL A 587 46.81 -2.99 -23.37
CA VAL A 587 46.33 -2.93 -24.74
C VAL A 587 45.70 -1.56 -24.98
N LEU A 588 46.24 -0.80 -25.95
CA LEU A 588 45.62 0.44 -26.40
C LEU A 588 44.51 0.12 -27.42
N LEU A 589 43.29 0.56 -27.13
CA LEU A 589 42.17 0.46 -28.05
C LEU A 589 42.17 1.66 -29.01
N SER A 590 42.10 1.37 -30.31
CA SER A 590 42.04 2.36 -31.38
C SER A 590 40.65 2.99 -31.51
N ASP A 591 40.63 4.21 -32.06
CA ASP A 591 39.42 4.90 -32.50
C ASP A 591 38.82 4.31 -33.78
N LEU A 592 39.56 3.42 -34.45
CA LEU A 592 39.12 2.71 -35.64
C LEU A 592 38.75 1.28 -35.28
N ALA A 593 37.46 0.96 -35.34
CA ALA A 593 36.95 -0.33 -34.91
C ALA A 593 37.59 -1.54 -35.62
N LYS A 594 38.00 -1.37 -36.88
CA LYS A 594 38.69 -2.41 -37.66
C LYS A 594 40.07 -2.78 -37.09
N GLU A 595 40.74 -1.84 -36.44
CA GLU A 595 42.07 -2.07 -35.84
C GLU A 595 41.99 -2.79 -34.49
N ASN A 596 40.79 -2.86 -33.90
CA ASN A 596 40.54 -3.57 -32.65
C ASN A 596 40.11 -5.03 -32.86
N ILE A 597 39.72 -5.40 -34.07
CA ILE A 597 39.35 -6.79 -34.41
C ILE A 597 40.58 -7.67 -34.22
N ASP A 598 40.40 -8.78 -33.49
CA ASP A 598 41.45 -9.75 -33.16
C ASP A 598 42.65 -9.19 -32.36
N LEU A 599 42.52 -7.97 -31.80
CA LEU A 599 43.57 -7.32 -31.00
C LEU A 599 43.86 -8.05 -29.69
N VAL A 600 42.87 -8.74 -29.12
CA VAL A 600 42.96 -9.47 -27.85
C VAL A 600 42.29 -10.84 -27.99
N GLU A 601 43.02 -11.90 -27.65
CA GLU A 601 42.49 -13.26 -27.60
C GLU A 601 41.37 -13.40 -26.54
N PRO A 602 40.30 -14.18 -26.80
CA PRO A 602 39.17 -14.31 -25.88
C PRO A 602 39.55 -14.77 -24.46
N SER A 603 40.59 -15.60 -24.33
CA SER A 603 41.11 -16.07 -23.04
C SER A 603 41.79 -14.94 -22.25
N ALA A 604 42.55 -14.07 -22.90
CA ALA A 604 43.20 -12.92 -22.29
C ALA A 604 42.18 -11.84 -21.91
N LEU A 605 41.17 -11.59 -22.75
CA LEU A 605 40.11 -10.61 -22.50
C LEU A 605 39.33 -10.91 -21.20
N ALA A 606 39.18 -12.19 -20.84
CA ALA A 606 38.46 -12.61 -19.63
C ALA A 606 39.10 -12.10 -18.33
N SER A 607 40.38 -11.71 -18.36
CA SER A 607 41.13 -11.16 -17.22
C SER A 607 41.40 -9.66 -17.31
N MET A 608 40.89 -8.97 -18.34
CA MET A 608 41.14 -7.55 -18.58
C MET A 608 40.03 -6.66 -18.04
N GLN A 609 40.39 -5.45 -17.61
CA GLN A 609 39.49 -4.38 -17.20
C GLN A 609 39.74 -3.09 -18.00
N PRO A 610 38.77 -2.17 -18.10
CA PRO A 610 38.96 -0.86 -18.70
C PRO A 610 40.01 -0.04 -17.96
N ALA A 611 40.73 0.81 -18.69
CA ALA A 611 41.51 1.90 -18.10
C ALA A 611 41.45 3.15 -18.99
N LEU A 612 41.47 4.33 -18.36
CA LEU A 612 41.35 5.63 -19.03
C LEU A 612 42.56 6.53 -18.71
N GLY A 613 42.96 7.37 -19.66
CA GLY A 613 43.93 8.44 -19.41
C GLY A 613 43.27 9.76 -18.98
N ARG A 614 43.88 10.51 -18.05
CA ARG A 614 43.39 11.83 -17.62
C ARG A 614 43.92 12.98 -18.47
N MET A 615 43.13 14.05 -18.66
CA MET A 615 43.54 15.24 -19.44
C MET A 615 44.67 16.04 -18.79
N SER A 616 44.78 16.05 -17.47
CA SER A 616 45.73 16.83 -16.68
C SER A 616 47.14 16.21 -16.54
N ALA A 617 47.29 14.87 -16.66
CA ALA A 617 48.58 14.18 -16.55
C ALA A 617 48.91 13.42 -17.84
N ARG A 618 50.11 13.60 -18.42
CA ARG A 618 50.48 12.99 -19.73
C ARG A 618 50.81 11.48 -19.66
N SER A 619 50.97 10.91 -18.47
CA SER A 619 51.56 9.57 -18.28
C SER A 619 50.79 8.62 -17.33
N GLU A 620 49.62 9.02 -16.82
CA GLU A 620 48.88 8.20 -15.83
C GLU A 620 47.66 7.54 -16.47
N VAL A 621 47.67 6.20 -16.51
CA VAL A 621 46.55 5.35 -16.94
C VAL A 621 45.88 4.85 -15.67
N THR A 622 44.58 5.12 -15.51
CA THR A 622 43.82 4.73 -14.31
C THR A 622 42.86 3.58 -14.66
N PRO A 623 43.06 2.37 -14.10
CA PRO A 623 42.13 1.26 -14.26
C PRO A 623 40.76 1.51 -13.65
N PHE A 624 39.75 0.82 -14.16
CA PHE A 624 38.37 0.90 -13.70
C PHE A 624 38.24 0.71 -12.20
N SER A 625 38.96 -0.26 -11.62
CA SER A 625 38.95 -0.53 -10.17
C SER A 625 39.43 0.64 -9.30
N GLU A 626 40.24 1.55 -9.85
CA GLU A 626 40.83 2.68 -9.14
C GLU A 626 40.15 4.03 -9.44
N LEU A 627 39.27 4.05 -10.43
CA LEU A 627 38.39 5.19 -10.68
C LEU A 627 37.54 5.49 -9.45
N SER A 628 37.24 6.77 -9.22
CA SER A 628 36.26 7.15 -8.20
C SER A 628 34.90 6.51 -8.47
N SER A 629 34.08 6.32 -7.44
CA SER A 629 32.76 5.69 -7.59
C SER A 629 31.87 6.39 -8.62
N GLY A 630 31.97 7.71 -8.75
CA GLY A 630 31.29 8.48 -9.78
C GLY A 630 31.82 8.22 -11.19
N GLU A 631 33.14 8.13 -11.37
CA GLU A 631 33.77 7.81 -12.66
C GLU A 631 33.42 6.38 -13.11
N GLN A 632 33.51 5.41 -12.18
CA GLN A 632 33.09 4.03 -12.42
C GLN A 632 31.64 3.96 -12.88
N GLN A 633 30.75 4.69 -12.21
CA GLN A 633 29.34 4.72 -12.54
C GLN A 633 29.06 5.35 -13.90
N MET A 634 29.70 6.48 -14.22
CA MET A 634 29.55 7.13 -15.53
C MET A 634 30.07 6.25 -16.67
N LEU A 635 31.26 5.68 -16.51
CA LEU A 635 31.84 4.80 -17.51
C LEU A 635 30.98 3.54 -17.69
N ALA A 636 30.51 2.95 -16.59
CA ALA A 636 29.61 1.79 -16.65
C ALA A 636 28.30 2.12 -17.36
N LEU A 637 27.67 3.26 -17.07
CA LEU A 637 26.46 3.70 -17.76
C LEU A 637 26.70 3.84 -19.26
N LEU A 638 27.78 4.52 -19.65
CA LEU A 638 28.13 4.76 -21.05
C LEU A 638 28.38 3.45 -21.82
N VAL A 639 29.23 2.57 -21.28
CA VAL A 639 29.53 1.25 -21.86
C VAL A 639 28.25 0.42 -22.01
N LYS A 640 27.43 0.37 -20.96
CA LYS A 640 26.19 -0.44 -20.95
C LYS A 640 25.17 0.07 -21.96
N LEU A 641 25.01 1.40 -22.07
CA LEU A 641 24.15 2.00 -23.09
C LEU A 641 24.68 1.69 -24.50
N ALA A 642 25.96 1.92 -24.77
CA ALA A 642 26.55 1.69 -26.09
C ALA A 642 26.45 0.22 -26.56
N VAL A 643 26.58 -0.74 -25.64
CA VAL A 643 26.48 -2.18 -25.96
C VAL A 643 25.03 -2.67 -26.08
N SER A 644 24.11 -2.11 -25.29
CA SER A 644 22.76 -2.68 -25.14
C SER A 644 21.72 -1.99 -26.02
N ALA A 645 21.92 -0.71 -26.32
CA ALA A 645 20.99 0.09 -27.10
C ALA A 645 20.92 -0.42 -28.54
N THR A 646 19.69 -0.59 -29.03
CA THR A 646 19.38 -0.97 -30.40
C THR A 646 18.13 -0.23 -30.86
N PRO A 647 17.91 -0.05 -32.17
CA PRO A 647 16.70 0.58 -32.69
C PRO A 647 15.44 -0.03 -32.10
N ASN A 648 14.49 0.82 -31.73
CA ASN A 648 13.22 0.45 -31.08
C ASN A 648 13.33 -0.21 -29.70
N ALA A 649 14.53 -0.33 -29.10
CA ALA A 649 14.63 -0.82 -27.72
C ALA A 649 14.03 0.19 -26.72
N LEU A 650 13.56 -0.30 -25.58
CA LEU A 650 13.21 0.51 -24.42
C LEU A 650 14.28 0.35 -23.35
N ILE A 651 14.87 1.45 -22.91
CA ILE A 651 15.88 1.46 -21.87
C ILE A 651 15.29 2.15 -20.64
N LEU A 652 15.35 1.48 -19.49
CA LEU A 652 14.80 1.94 -18.23
C LEU A 652 15.96 2.17 -17.27
N ILE A 653 16.10 3.39 -16.78
CA ILE A 653 17.24 3.81 -15.96
C ILE A 653 16.74 4.25 -14.60
N ASP A 654 17.23 3.65 -13.52
CA ASP A 654 16.84 3.93 -12.14
C ASP A 654 18.02 4.50 -11.34
N GLU A 655 17.83 5.71 -10.83
CA GLU A 655 18.77 6.47 -9.99
C GLU A 655 20.16 6.69 -10.60
N PRO A 656 20.28 7.15 -11.87
CA PRO A 656 21.59 7.26 -12.51
C PRO A 656 22.50 8.34 -11.89
N GLU A 657 21.96 9.24 -11.06
CA GLU A 657 22.71 10.28 -10.33
C GLU A 657 23.54 9.78 -9.15
N ILE A 658 23.32 8.55 -8.68
CA ILE A 658 23.97 8.05 -7.46
C ILE A 658 25.48 8.17 -7.61
N SER A 659 26.19 8.61 -6.55
CA SER A 659 27.65 8.79 -6.57
C SER A 659 28.20 9.79 -7.59
N LEU A 660 27.36 10.48 -8.39
CA LEU A 660 27.82 11.43 -9.40
C LEU A 660 28.03 12.84 -8.82
N HIS A 661 29.14 13.45 -9.20
CA HIS A 661 29.37 14.88 -8.94
C HIS A 661 28.34 15.74 -9.70
N VAL A 662 28.00 16.91 -9.13
CA VAL A 662 27.01 17.87 -9.64
C VAL A 662 27.26 18.24 -11.11
N SER A 663 28.54 18.38 -11.51
CA SER A 663 28.91 18.67 -12.91
C SER A 663 28.45 17.58 -13.88
N TRP A 664 28.62 16.31 -13.54
CA TRP A 664 28.18 15.19 -14.40
C TRP A 664 26.66 14.99 -14.36
N GLN A 665 26.01 15.25 -13.23
CA GLN A 665 24.55 15.25 -13.18
C GLN A 665 23.95 16.29 -14.16
N ARG A 666 24.60 17.45 -14.35
CA ARG A 666 24.16 18.45 -15.34
C ARG A 666 24.32 17.99 -16.79
N LEU A 667 25.34 17.20 -17.09
CA LEU A 667 25.65 16.72 -18.43
C LEU A 667 24.86 15.46 -18.80
N LEU A 668 24.40 14.71 -17.80
CA LEU A 668 23.74 13.44 -18.00
C LEU A 668 22.49 13.51 -18.92
N PRO A 669 21.59 14.51 -18.84
CA PRO A 669 20.46 14.59 -19.76
C PRO A 669 20.87 14.77 -21.23
N VAL A 670 21.92 15.55 -21.48
CA VAL A 670 22.50 15.75 -22.82
C VAL A 670 23.05 14.43 -23.35
N LEU A 671 23.80 13.71 -22.51
CA LEU A 671 24.32 12.38 -22.86
C LEU A 671 23.18 11.42 -23.22
N LEU A 672 22.16 11.29 -22.38
CA LEU A 672 21.04 10.36 -22.60
C LEU A 672 20.25 10.72 -23.86
N SER A 673 20.02 12.00 -24.13
CA SER A 673 19.34 12.47 -25.35
C SER A 673 20.12 12.08 -26.60
N ARG A 674 21.43 12.37 -26.65
CA ARG A 674 22.25 12.00 -27.81
C ARG A 674 22.31 10.49 -28.02
N MET A 675 22.34 9.71 -26.94
CA MET A 675 22.29 8.25 -27.03
C MET A 675 20.93 7.74 -27.53
N CYS A 676 19.81 8.36 -27.11
CA CYS A 676 18.48 8.03 -27.64
C CYS A 676 18.41 8.24 -29.15
N GLU A 677 18.88 9.39 -29.62
CA GLU A 677 18.89 9.78 -31.03
C GLU A 677 19.80 8.86 -31.85
N HIS A 678 21.04 8.65 -31.40
CA HIS A 678 22.04 7.83 -32.09
C HIS A 678 21.55 6.40 -32.31
N PHE A 679 20.98 5.77 -31.28
CA PHE A 679 20.51 4.38 -31.36
C PHE A 679 19.06 4.23 -31.79
N LYS A 680 18.31 5.33 -31.96
CA LYS A 680 16.86 5.32 -32.22
C LYS A 680 16.08 4.45 -31.22
N CYS A 681 16.38 4.64 -29.94
CA CYS A 681 15.76 3.92 -28.81
C CYS A 681 14.98 4.88 -27.91
N ASP A 682 14.10 4.35 -27.07
CA ASP A 682 13.37 5.17 -26.08
C ASP A 682 13.97 4.95 -24.70
N MET A 683 14.03 6.01 -23.89
CA MET A 683 14.52 5.96 -22.51
C MET A 683 13.46 6.45 -21.53
N VAL A 684 13.30 5.76 -20.40
CA VAL A 684 12.57 6.26 -19.22
C VAL A 684 13.50 6.25 -18.02
N VAL A 685 13.66 7.41 -17.38
CA VAL A 685 14.62 7.65 -16.32
C VAL A 685 13.89 8.00 -15.04
N ALA A 686 14.02 7.18 -14.01
CA ALA A 686 13.59 7.50 -12.65
C ALA A 686 14.73 8.13 -11.86
N THR A 687 14.47 9.25 -11.21
CA THR A 687 15.49 10.01 -10.46
C THR A 687 14.91 10.68 -9.22
N HIS A 688 15.77 10.96 -8.25
CA HIS A 688 15.52 11.81 -7.10
C HIS A 688 16.17 13.19 -7.24
N SER A 689 17.01 13.41 -8.25
CA SER A 689 17.78 14.64 -8.41
C SER A 689 16.98 15.72 -9.16
N PRO A 690 16.62 16.83 -8.50
CA PRO A 690 15.99 17.97 -9.18
C PRO A 690 16.94 18.61 -10.21
N LEU A 691 18.25 18.47 -10.01
CA LEU A 691 19.27 18.99 -10.90
C LEU A 691 19.22 18.30 -12.27
N LEU A 692 18.93 17.00 -12.32
CA LEU A 692 18.75 16.28 -13.57
C LEU A 692 17.57 16.80 -14.37
N VAL A 693 16.43 17.02 -13.70
CA VAL A 693 15.21 17.53 -14.34
C VAL A 693 15.40 18.97 -14.84
N THR A 694 16.07 19.80 -14.05
CA THR A 694 16.40 21.18 -14.43
C THR A 694 17.35 21.20 -15.65
N SER A 695 18.32 20.28 -15.68
CA SER A 695 19.27 20.18 -16.80
C SER A 695 18.67 19.54 -18.05
N ALA A 696 17.51 18.88 -17.94
CA ALA A 696 16.80 18.27 -19.05
C ALA A 696 15.95 19.25 -19.88
N LEU A 697 15.91 20.55 -19.52
CA LEU A 697 15.09 21.58 -20.18
C LEU A 697 15.27 21.65 -21.70
N THR A 698 16.49 21.45 -22.19
CA THR A 698 16.84 21.55 -23.63
C THR A 698 16.83 20.21 -24.35
N THR A 699 16.64 19.11 -23.62
CA THR A 699 16.85 17.73 -24.12
C THR A 699 15.59 16.87 -24.01
N SER A 700 14.60 17.29 -23.21
CA SER A 700 13.34 16.58 -23.08
C SER A 700 12.19 17.53 -22.74
N ASN A 701 11.06 17.34 -23.41
CA ASN A 701 9.79 17.95 -23.07
C ASN A 701 8.91 17.09 -22.15
N HIS A 702 9.40 15.93 -21.72
CA HIS A 702 8.63 14.92 -21.00
C HIS A 702 9.22 14.64 -19.62
N CYS A 703 8.86 15.47 -18.65
CA CYS A 703 9.19 15.26 -17.25
C CYS A 703 7.90 15.11 -16.42
N PHE A 704 7.90 14.19 -15.49
CA PHE A 704 6.78 13.92 -14.58
C PHE A 704 7.25 13.91 -13.14
N VAL A 705 6.45 14.48 -12.24
CA VAL A 705 6.56 14.27 -10.80
C VAL A 705 5.69 13.09 -10.41
N ALA A 706 6.30 12.09 -9.80
CA ALA A 706 5.62 11.03 -9.06
C ALA A 706 5.32 11.55 -7.66
N GLN A 707 4.06 11.87 -7.42
CA GLN A 707 3.56 12.34 -6.14
C GLN A 707 2.16 11.80 -5.91
N ASP A 708 1.88 11.35 -4.68
CA ASP A 708 0.58 10.81 -4.29
C ASP A 708 0.07 9.78 -5.32
N GLN A 709 0.97 8.95 -5.85
CA GLN A 709 0.70 7.91 -6.85
C GLN A 709 0.07 8.39 -8.17
N GLN A 710 0.27 9.66 -8.50
CA GLN A 710 0.00 10.19 -9.82
C GLN A 710 1.31 10.62 -10.48
N LEU A 711 1.31 10.64 -11.82
CA LEU A 711 2.35 11.25 -12.62
C LEU A 711 1.87 12.61 -13.09
N ILE A 712 2.32 13.67 -12.40
CA ILE A 712 1.97 15.04 -12.70
C ILE A 712 2.98 15.59 -13.71
N PRO A 713 2.57 16.04 -14.92
CA PRO A 713 3.50 16.60 -15.89
C PRO A 713 4.16 17.88 -15.36
N LEU A 714 5.51 17.94 -15.38
CA LEU A 714 6.28 19.14 -15.09
C LEU A 714 6.44 19.99 -16.35
N ARG A 715 5.88 21.21 -16.34
CA ARG A 715 5.98 22.13 -17.47
C ARG A 715 7.39 22.72 -17.54
N VAL A 716 7.76 23.25 -18.71
CA VAL A 716 9.06 23.91 -18.93
C VAL A 716 9.32 25.01 -17.90
N HIS A 717 8.30 25.81 -17.57
CA HIS A 717 8.38 26.87 -16.57
C HIS A 717 8.77 26.37 -15.16
N ASP A 718 8.26 25.20 -14.77
CA ASP A 718 8.42 24.66 -13.41
C ASP A 718 9.78 23.98 -13.23
N ARG A 719 10.46 23.70 -14.35
CA ARG A 719 11.80 23.11 -14.40
C ARG A 719 12.93 24.14 -14.46
N GLY A 720 12.60 25.43 -14.37
CA GLY A 720 13.57 26.54 -14.55
C GLY A 720 14.64 26.66 -13.47
N SER A 721 14.40 26.15 -12.25
CA SER A 721 15.38 26.16 -11.16
C SER A 721 15.19 24.95 -10.25
N VAL A 722 16.27 24.55 -9.57
CA VAL A 722 16.28 23.45 -8.61
C VAL A 722 15.33 23.73 -7.45
N GLU A 723 15.33 24.96 -6.92
CA GLU A 723 14.45 25.40 -5.83
C GLU A 723 12.98 25.32 -6.23
N ARG A 724 12.66 25.67 -7.49
CA ARG A 724 11.30 25.56 -8.03
C ARG A 724 10.85 24.11 -8.14
N VAL A 725 11.70 23.20 -8.63
CA VAL A 725 11.39 21.77 -8.70
C VAL A 725 11.23 21.18 -7.29
N LEU A 726 12.08 21.56 -6.32
CA LEU A 726 11.97 21.14 -4.92
C LEU A 726 10.65 21.62 -4.29
N PHE A 727 10.29 22.88 -4.50
CA PHE A 727 9.07 23.44 -3.94
C PHE A 727 7.82 22.82 -4.59
N THR A 728 7.71 22.89 -5.92
CA THR A 728 6.50 22.47 -6.66
C THR A 728 6.39 20.96 -6.84
N GLY A 729 7.51 20.26 -7.06
CA GLY A 729 7.53 18.83 -7.36
C GLY A 729 7.78 17.92 -6.15
N PHE A 730 8.40 18.42 -5.08
CA PHE A 730 8.67 17.61 -3.88
C PHE A 730 7.98 18.13 -2.61
N GLY A 731 7.26 19.25 -2.70
CA GLY A 731 6.65 19.90 -1.54
C GLY A 731 7.69 20.28 -0.47
N THR A 732 8.94 20.49 -0.86
CA THR A 732 10.06 20.71 0.06
C THR A 732 10.47 22.18 0.02
N HIS A 733 10.45 22.83 1.19
CA HIS A 733 10.94 24.18 1.36
C HIS A 733 12.42 24.19 1.78
N THR A 734 13.21 25.10 1.22
CA THR A 734 14.61 25.33 1.59
C THR A 734 14.77 26.73 2.17
N GLU A 735 15.81 26.96 2.99
CA GLU A 735 16.13 28.32 3.45
C GLU A 735 16.45 29.24 2.26
N ASN A 736 16.01 30.51 2.35
CA ASN A 736 16.17 31.53 1.31
C ASN A 736 15.54 31.18 -0.05
N ASN A 737 14.42 30.47 -0.06
CA ASN A 737 13.72 30.10 -1.29
C ASN A 737 12.98 31.31 -1.91
N ARG A 738 13.46 31.79 -3.07
CA ARG A 738 12.82 32.90 -3.79
C ARG A 738 11.53 32.53 -4.50
N GLN A 739 11.22 31.24 -4.63
CA GLN A 739 10.05 30.75 -5.36
C GLN A 739 8.73 31.33 -4.84
N VAL A 740 8.59 31.47 -3.52
CA VAL A 740 7.38 32.03 -2.91
C VAL A 740 7.18 33.47 -3.36
N HIS A 741 8.23 34.28 -3.30
CA HIS A 741 8.21 35.68 -3.71
C HIS A 741 7.92 35.84 -5.21
N GLU A 742 8.64 35.11 -6.05
CA GLU A 742 8.48 35.17 -7.50
C GLU A 742 7.08 34.72 -7.93
N ARG A 743 6.55 33.66 -7.33
CA ARG A 743 5.23 33.14 -7.71
C ARG A 743 4.11 34.03 -7.20
N CYS A 744 4.20 34.58 -5.98
CA CYS A 744 3.22 35.57 -5.50
C CYS A 744 3.13 36.78 -6.45
N ALA A 745 4.28 37.31 -6.88
CA ALA A 745 4.32 38.41 -7.85
C ALA A 745 3.71 38.03 -9.21
N ALA A 746 4.02 36.83 -9.72
CA ALA A 746 3.46 36.32 -10.98
C ALA A 746 1.93 36.15 -10.90
N ILE A 747 1.42 35.59 -9.80
CA ILE A 747 -0.01 35.39 -9.57
C ILE A 747 -0.78 36.72 -9.59
N VAL A 748 -0.27 37.76 -8.92
CA VAL A 748 -0.88 39.10 -8.97
C VAL A 748 -0.89 39.65 -10.38
N SER A 749 0.22 39.51 -11.12
CA SER A 749 0.32 39.97 -12.51
C SER A 749 -0.67 39.25 -13.44
N GLU A 750 -0.79 37.92 -13.31
CA GLU A 750 -1.74 37.10 -14.06
C GLU A 750 -3.19 37.48 -13.74
N ALA A 751 -3.51 37.70 -12.47
CA ALA A 751 -4.83 38.14 -12.04
C ALA A 751 -5.21 39.51 -12.61
N ILE A 752 -4.31 40.50 -12.55
CA ILE A 752 -4.54 41.85 -13.13
C ILE A 752 -4.79 41.75 -14.65
N LYS A 753 -4.02 40.93 -15.37
CA LYS A 753 -4.22 40.70 -16.81
C LYS A 753 -5.59 40.05 -17.10
N SER A 754 -6.04 39.15 -16.23
CA SER A 754 -7.32 38.46 -16.39
C SER A 754 -8.53 39.39 -16.19
N VAL A 755 -8.43 40.35 -15.27
CA VAL A 755 -9.50 41.33 -15.00
C VAL A 755 -9.55 42.43 -16.06
N SER A 756 -8.39 42.77 -16.65
CA SER A 756 -8.29 43.80 -17.70
C SER A 756 -8.67 43.33 -19.11
N THR A 757 -8.83 42.02 -19.33
CA THR A 757 -9.26 41.46 -20.62
C THR A 757 -10.79 41.35 -20.69
N LYS A 758 -11.39 41.59 -21.88
CA LYS A 758 -12.87 41.66 -22.09
C LYS A 758 -13.66 40.40 -21.69
N HIS A 759 -13.00 39.29 -21.38
CA HIS A 759 -13.62 38.09 -20.82
C HIS A 759 -13.09 37.89 -19.41
N GLN A 760 -13.81 38.41 -18.43
CA GLN A 760 -13.49 38.27 -17.01
C GLN A 760 -13.49 36.78 -16.65
N ASN A 761 -12.29 36.20 -16.53
CA ASN A 761 -12.13 34.78 -16.30
C ASN A 761 -12.08 34.49 -14.78
N LEU A 762 -13.23 34.58 -14.10
CA LEU A 762 -13.35 34.32 -12.66
C LEU A 762 -12.85 32.91 -12.25
N GLN A 763 -12.90 31.95 -13.17
CA GLN A 763 -12.34 30.60 -12.96
C GLN A 763 -10.82 30.60 -12.84
N LEU A 764 -10.11 31.54 -13.50
CA LEU A 764 -8.67 31.67 -13.36
C LEU A 764 -8.29 32.17 -11.97
N ILE A 765 -9.01 33.19 -11.45
CA ILE A 765 -8.75 33.74 -10.12
C ILE A 765 -8.94 32.66 -9.04
N ALA A 766 -10.00 31.85 -9.14
CA ALA A 766 -10.22 30.72 -8.24
C ALA A 766 -9.05 29.70 -8.26
N ARG A 767 -8.55 29.34 -9.45
CA ARG A 767 -7.38 28.44 -9.59
C ARG A 767 -6.10 29.03 -8.98
N LEU A 768 -5.90 30.35 -9.12
CA LEU A 768 -4.74 31.03 -8.54
C LEU A 768 -4.82 31.05 -7.00
N ASP A 769 -6.01 31.19 -6.42
CA ASP A 769 -6.20 31.10 -4.97
C ASP A 769 -5.93 29.69 -4.43
N GLU A 770 -6.39 28.65 -5.14
CA GLU A 770 -6.06 27.25 -4.82
C GLU A 770 -4.55 27.00 -4.83
N GLU A 771 -3.82 27.58 -5.78
CA GLU A 771 -2.36 27.49 -5.84
C GLU A 771 -1.69 28.12 -4.61
N LEU A 772 -2.16 29.30 -4.17
CA LEU A 772 -1.66 29.96 -2.95
C LEU A 772 -1.93 29.14 -1.69
N VAL A 773 -3.08 28.47 -1.61
CA VAL A 773 -3.38 27.52 -0.52
C VAL A 773 -2.38 26.37 -0.50
N GLY A 774 -2.04 25.83 -1.67
CA GLY A 774 -1.01 24.80 -1.82
C GLY A 774 0.37 25.28 -1.36
N MET A 775 0.78 26.46 -1.81
CA MET A 775 2.05 27.09 -1.40
C MET A 775 2.12 27.28 0.13
N ARG A 776 1.04 27.77 0.75
CA ARG A 776 0.94 27.94 2.21
C ARG A 776 1.15 26.64 2.96
N ARG A 777 0.59 25.54 2.44
CA ARG A 777 0.73 24.21 3.04
C ARG A 777 2.19 23.75 3.02
N ILE A 778 2.89 23.97 1.91
CA ILE A 778 4.31 23.61 1.75
C ILE A 778 5.17 24.39 2.76
N VAL A 779 5.02 25.72 2.82
CA VAL A 779 5.77 26.57 3.78
C VAL A 779 5.48 26.16 5.23
N ARG A 780 4.21 25.89 5.57
CA ARG A 780 3.84 25.40 6.91
C ARG A 780 4.41 24.03 7.24
N SER A 781 4.62 23.16 6.27
CA SER A 781 5.21 21.84 6.54
C SER A 781 6.68 21.93 6.99
N ALA A 782 7.36 23.03 6.65
CA ALA A 782 8.74 23.30 7.05
C ALA A 782 8.87 23.93 8.46
N THR A 783 7.74 24.27 9.11
CA THR A 783 7.75 24.87 10.45
C THR A 783 8.33 23.88 11.46
N GLY A 784 9.38 24.29 12.18
CA GLY A 784 10.12 23.43 13.12
C GLY A 784 11.39 22.79 12.56
N GLN A 785 11.61 22.84 11.24
CA GLN A 785 12.86 22.41 10.60
C GLN A 785 13.78 23.58 10.25
N LEU A 786 13.21 24.74 9.91
CA LEU A 786 13.92 25.95 9.48
C LEU A 786 13.65 27.14 10.43
N ARG A 787 14.41 28.24 10.27
CA ARG A 787 14.23 29.47 11.07
C ARG A 787 12.84 30.08 10.92
N SER A 788 12.16 30.33 12.04
CA SER A 788 10.77 30.83 12.08
C SER A 788 10.57 32.19 11.40
N SER A 789 11.49 33.14 11.59
CA SER A 789 11.32 34.51 11.09
C SER A 789 11.22 34.64 9.57
N SER A 790 11.90 33.77 8.80
CA SER A 790 11.79 33.75 7.34
C SER A 790 10.45 33.17 6.88
N LEU A 791 10.03 32.07 7.50
CA LEU A 791 8.78 31.39 7.18
C LEU A 791 7.57 32.28 7.50
N ASP A 792 7.60 33.02 8.60
CA ASP A 792 6.53 33.95 8.99
C ASP A 792 6.35 35.08 7.96
N SER A 793 7.46 35.60 7.44
CA SER A 793 7.46 36.63 6.38
C SER A 793 6.86 36.09 5.06
N GLU A 794 7.23 34.88 4.67
CA GLU A 794 6.71 34.21 3.47
C GLU A 794 5.22 33.87 3.61
N LEU A 795 4.79 33.38 4.78
CA LEU A 795 3.38 33.15 5.07
C LEU A 795 2.56 34.44 5.03
N ALA A 796 3.10 35.53 5.59
CA ALA A 796 2.47 36.85 5.51
C ALA A 796 2.35 37.35 4.06
N LEU A 797 3.36 37.08 3.21
CA LEU A 797 3.30 37.43 1.80
C LEU A 797 2.22 36.65 1.04
N ILE A 798 2.08 35.35 1.32
CA ILE A 798 1.04 34.52 0.71
C ILE A 798 -0.35 35.06 1.09
N GLU A 799 -0.59 35.37 2.36
CA GLU A 799 -1.89 35.93 2.80
C GLU A 799 -2.19 37.29 2.14
N LYS A 800 -1.22 38.20 2.08
CA LYS A 800 -1.38 39.48 1.36
C LYS A 800 -1.71 39.28 -0.12
N THR A 801 -1.13 38.26 -0.74
CA THR A 801 -1.40 37.93 -2.15
C THR A 801 -2.83 37.43 -2.34
N ARG A 802 -3.34 36.62 -1.40
CA ARG A 802 -4.74 36.17 -1.41
C ARG A 802 -5.73 37.31 -1.20
N GLU A 803 -5.42 38.23 -0.28
CA GLU A 803 -6.22 39.45 -0.08
C GLU A 803 -6.30 40.28 -1.37
N ALA A 804 -5.18 40.43 -2.09
CA ALA A 804 -5.13 41.12 -3.37
C ALA A 804 -5.98 40.42 -4.45
N LEU A 805 -5.97 39.07 -4.52
CA LEU A 805 -6.85 38.31 -5.41
C LEU A 805 -8.32 38.52 -5.07
N GLY A 806 -8.68 38.50 -3.79
CA GLY A 806 -10.04 38.75 -3.33
C GLY A 806 -10.55 40.13 -3.74
N GLN A 807 -9.72 41.17 -3.59
CA GLN A 807 -10.06 42.53 -4.04
C GLN A 807 -10.25 42.61 -5.56
N LEU A 808 -9.38 41.95 -6.34
CA LEU A 808 -9.50 41.89 -7.81
C LEU A 808 -10.76 41.14 -8.25
N GLN A 809 -11.16 40.09 -7.51
CA GLN A 809 -12.38 39.35 -7.78
C GLN A 809 -13.63 40.20 -7.53
N THR A 810 -13.69 40.91 -6.40
CA THR A 810 -14.77 41.86 -6.10
C THR A 810 -14.85 42.95 -7.16
N TRP A 811 -13.71 43.53 -7.55
CA TRP A 811 -13.65 44.56 -8.58
C TRP A 811 -14.11 44.06 -9.96
N ALA A 812 -13.76 42.82 -10.32
CA ALA A 812 -14.25 42.19 -11.55
C ALA A 812 -15.78 41.97 -11.52
N GLN A 813 -16.34 41.55 -10.39
CA GLN A 813 -17.79 41.38 -10.22
C GLN A 813 -18.54 42.72 -10.32
N GLU A 814 -17.99 43.79 -9.73
CA GLU A 814 -18.58 45.13 -9.77
C GLU A 814 -18.51 45.76 -11.18
N THR A 815 -17.40 45.59 -11.89
CA THR A 815 -17.23 46.14 -13.26
C THR A 815 -17.91 45.30 -14.35
N GLY A 816 -18.09 43.99 -14.14
CA GLY A 816 -18.85 43.13 -15.05
C GLY A 816 -20.37 43.35 -14.98
N GLY A 817 -20.87 43.87 -13.85
CA GLY A 817 -22.27 44.28 -13.67
C GLY A 817 -22.61 45.66 -14.23
N ALA A 818 -21.61 46.52 -14.49
CA ALA A 818 -21.79 47.90 -14.96
C ALA A 818 -21.75 48.05 -16.50
N GLY A 819 -21.83 46.94 -17.24
CA GLY A 819 -21.93 46.90 -18.69
C GLY A 819 -23.26 46.32 -19.18
N ARG A 820 -24.38 46.98 -18.85
CA ARG A 820 -25.66 46.82 -19.56
C ARG A 820 -26.34 48.17 -19.71
#